data_AF-A0A9P6U5H2-F1
#
_entry.id   AF-A0A9P6U5H2-F1
#
_cell.length_a   1.000
_cell.length_b   1.000
_cell.length_c   1.000
_cell.angle_alpha   90.00
_cell.angle_beta   90.00
_cell.angle_gamma   90.00
#
_symmetry.space_group_name_H-M   'P 1'
#
loop_
_entity.id
_entity.type
_entity.pdbx_description
1 polymer ?
#
loop_
_entity_poly.entity_id
_entity_poly.type
_entity_poly.pdbx_seq_one_letter_code
_entity_poly.pdbx_strand_id
1 'polypeptide(L)'
;MEVSYPELLQSQLGNLMKTESAPDVIFLLGKNKVVRRGHSTILKVRSGFFASALRTNCWKETAHDYKFVKENIEPSTFDILLEYMYTGKIIISMENLSSVVNAAAELQLAEFFPACETYACKELGSKSVFDMITLAYLHRLDTLWLTAMEYFDAHAESLLKEEGLLSLSEDLVLEVLSRDCVNVGELDIWRAVVRYVYHKCGLDYHECPLLKIPSWPGRLWVEIIKDQQTGHDRPTGGDMEKEEAKEDFVRQRDDKSQDLVVAIPQSTLQSLRGTILPLLPAVRFSGIRINDFGRLIQGTRLLPHDLCIQVYEYHALAPMISASKDDAVRYGHSQILAARSSYFDRALQPSWREASDGVFRKPNIEPRVFDLLLDYIYTDNIAVSMDIVSQLTDAAVELGLEDLVEGCVEYACNHFNDESVCEMIALSYRHRLERLWILCTEYFDTCGYAILKGDSFLQFDEDLFSIILSREIYSDELTIWGAVVRYSCHKVGLDLKDYPLLTYPKWPGRLLVNTTKTVKQEMFSPDNDDVGASSDEDSEIDPVETKSSDIVVTVPRDHFQLLRAAIKTFLPVIRLTNVPIKDFVRCIEGTGFVSSTFCLGLYRYYALPEKYSSDYAFAPPRAVFSSFLPSEQWRALWSWVLQAMGRPPSSG
;
A
#
# COMPACT_ATOMS: atom_id res chain seq x y z
N MET A 1 19.14 -60.81 -27.24
CA MET A 1 17.69 -60.58 -27.08
C MET A 1 17.38 -60.90 -25.63
N GLU A 2 17.14 -59.87 -24.81
CA GLU A 2 16.75 -60.04 -23.41
C GLU A 2 15.22 -60.03 -23.36
N VAL A 3 14.63 -61.10 -22.83
CA VAL A 3 13.16 -61.23 -22.71
C VAL A 3 12.83 -61.22 -21.22
N SER A 4 12.10 -60.21 -20.78
CA SER A 4 11.75 -59.98 -19.37
C SER A 4 10.26 -60.23 -19.14
N TYR A 5 9.92 -61.01 -18.11
CA TYR A 5 8.54 -61.36 -17.74
C TYR A 5 8.17 -60.92 -16.30
N PRO A 6 8.32 -59.65 -15.94
CA PRO A 6 8.12 -59.17 -14.56
C PRO A 6 6.66 -59.32 -14.10
N GLU A 7 5.70 -59.15 -15.00
CA GLU A 7 4.27 -59.28 -14.68
C GLU A 7 3.84 -60.72 -14.38
N LEU A 8 4.45 -61.69 -15.07
CA LEU A 8 4.20 -63.10 -14.81
C LEU A 8 4.75 -63.51 -13.44
N LEU A 9 5.97 -63.06 -13.11
CA LEU A 9 6.58 -63.29 -11.80
C LEU A 9 5.76 -62.64 -10.68
N GLN A 10 5.29 -61.41 -10.88
CA GLN A 10 4.41 -60.71 -9.96
C GLN A 10 3.11 -61.50 -9.69
N SER A 11 2.47 -62.03 -10.73
CA SER A 11 1.26 -62.86 -10.61
C SER A 11 1.52 -64.17 -9.85
N GLN A 12 2.66 -64.82 -10.12
CA GLN A 12 3.06 -66.04 -9.42
C GLN A 12 3.33 -65.82 -7.93
N LEU A 13 4.00 -64.70 -7.57
CA LEU A 13 4.20 -64.33 -6.17
C LEU A 13 2.87 -63.97 -5.47
N GLY A 14 1.97 -63.26 -6.15
CA GLY A 14 0.62 -63.00 -5.61
C GLY A 14 -0.18 -64.27 -5.35
N ASN A 15 -0.07 -65.28 -6.23
CA ASN A 15 -0.69 -66.59 -6.01
C ASN A 15 -0.05 -67.36 -4.84
N LEU A 16 1.26 -67.20 -4.62
CA LEU A 16 1.96 -67.79 -3.47
C LEU A 16 1.44 -67.23 -2.14
N MET A 17 1.13 -65.93 -2.07
CA MET A 17 0.49 -65.33 -0.90
C MET A 17 -0.89 -65.96 -0.63
N LYS A 18 -1.72 -66.13 -1.66
CA LYS A 18 -3.10 -66.65 -1.52
C LYS A 18 -3.18 -68.14 -1.20
N THR A 19 -2.22 -68.92 -1.69
CA THR A 19 -2.20 -70.38 -1.51
C THR A 19 -1.62 -70.82 -0.17
N GLU A 20 -0.96 -69.91 0.58
CA GLU A 20 -0.27 -70.18 1.84
C GLU A 20 0.59 -71.47 1.79
N SER A 21 1.30 -71.69 0.68
CA SER A 21 2.12 -72.88 0.49
C SER A 21 3.49 -72.73 1.17
N ALA A 22 3.72 -73.47 2.25
CA ALA A 22 4.95 -73.47 3.06
C ALA A 22 5.35 -72.11 3.72
N PRO A 23 4.45 -71.43 4.44
CA PRO A 23 4.79 -70.23 5.20
C PRO A 23 5.63 -70.58 6.44
N ASP A 24 6.61 -69.73 6.75
CA ASP A 24 7.52 -69.84 7.89
C ASP A 24 7.39 -68.64 8.87
N VAL A 25 6.43 -67.75 8.62
CA VAL A 25 6.13 -66.58 9.46
C VAL A 25 4.63 -66.50 9.76
N ILE A 26 4.30 -66.24 11.04
CA ILE A 26 2.94 -66.06 11.55
C ILE A 26 2.79 -64.65 12.13
N PHE A 27 1.74 -63.95 11.73
CA PHE A 27 1.35 -62.64 12.24
C PHE A 27 0.06 -62.74 13.06
N LEU A 28 0.05 -62.13 14.24
CA LEU A 28 -1.15 -61.89 15.04
C LEU A 28 -1.48 -60.40 14.99
N LEU A 29 -2.59 -60.06 14.35
CA LEU A 29 -2.94 -58.68 13.97
C LEU A 29 -4.19 -58.18 14.67
N GLY A 30 -4.17 -56.89 15.02
CA GLY A 30 -5.27 -56.20 15.69
C GLY A 30 -5.56 -56.75 17.09
N LYS A 31 -6.51 -56.10 17.78
CA LYS A 31 -6.95 -56.51 19.13
C LYS A 31 -7.51 -57.93 19.19
N ASN A 32 -8.08 -58.39 18.07
CA ASN A 32 -8.67 -59.73 17.94
C ASN A 32 -7.63 -60.81 17.56
N LYS A 33 -6.34 -60.46 17.43
CA LYS A 33 -5.23 -61.36 17.11
C LYS A 33 -5.52 -62.26 15.90
N VAL A 34 -6.05 -61.65 14.85
CA VAL A 34 -6.36 -62.34 13.60
C VAL A 34 -5.05 -62.85 13.00
N VAL A 35 -5.05 -64.13 12.60
CA VAL A 35 -3.85 -64.80 12.11
C VAL A 35 -3.67 -64.53 10.61
N ARG A 36 -2.44 -64.16 10.24
CA ARG A 36 -1.96 -64.13 8.84
C ARG A 36 -0.63 -64.84 8.73
N ARG A 37 -0.30 -65.33 7.53
CA ARG A 37 0.92 -66.09 7.28
C ARG A 37 1.70 -65.50 6.11
N GLY A 38 3.01 -65.70 6.12
CA GLY A 38 3.88 -65.21 5.05
C GLY A 38 5.23 -65.92 5.00
N HIS A 39 6.06 -65.48 4.05
CA HIS A 39 7.35 -66.07 3.75
C HIS A 39 8.48 -65.12 4.15
N SER A 40 9.37 -65.58 5.03
CA SER A 40 10.46 -64.78 5.60
C SER A 40 11.41 -64.25 4.54
N THR A 41 11.62 -64.98 3.45
CA THR A 41 12.50 -64.61 2.34
C THR A 41 12.02 -63.34 1.63
N ILE A 42 10.74 -63.27 1.29
CA ILE A 42 10.14 -62.11 0.61
C ILE A 42 10.11 -60.91 1.56
N LEU A 43 9.68 -61.13 2.81
CA LEU A 43 9.57 -60.08 3.82
C LEU A 43 10.93 -59.43 4.13
N LYS A 44 12.00 -60.23 4.27
CA LYS A 44 13.38 -59.73 4.48
C LYS A 44 13.89 -58.84 3.35
N VAL A 45 13.49 -59.14 2.11
CA VAL A 45 13.95 -58.37 0.95
C VAL A 45 13.20 -57.05 0.84
N ARG A 46 11.90 -57.06 1.17
CA ARG A 46 11.00 -55.92 0.91
C ARG A 46 10.84 -54.95 2.08
N SER A 47 11.17 -55.36 3.31
CA SER A 47 11.01 -54.56 4.53
C SER A 47 12.29 -54.54 5.36
N GLY A 48 12.78 -53.34 5.66
CA GLY A 48 13.92 -53.15 6.58
C GLY A 48 13.64 -53.70 7.99
N PHE A 49 12.39 -53.55 8.45
CA PHE A 49 11.95 -54.05 9.75
C PHE A 49 12.08 -55.57 9.81
N PHE A 50 11.51 -56.29 8.84
CA PHE A 50 11.59 -57.75 8.81
C PHE A 50 13.01 -58.25 8.55
N ALA A 51 13.80 -57.54 7.73
CA ALA A 51 15.21 -57.85 7.50
C ALA A 51 16.03 -57.83 8.81
N SER A 52 15.76 -56.85 9.68
CA SER A 52 16.41 -56.71 10.99
C SER A 52 15.88 -57.71 12.02
N ALA A 53 14.55 -57.82 12.14
CA ALA A 53 13.89 -58.68 13.11
C ALA A 53 14.21 -60.17 12.88
N LEU A 54 14.24 -60.60 11.62
CA LEU A 54 14.52 -62.00 11.27
C LEU A 54 16.02 -62.33 11.26
N ARG A 55 16.92 -61.33 11.39
CA ARG A 55 18.37 -61.52 11.52
C ARG A 55 18.78 -61.77 12.98
N THR A 56 18.09 -61.13 13.91
CA THR A 56 18.42 -61.14 15.34
C THR A 56 17.92 -62.39 16.08
N ASN A 57 17.09 -63.25 15.44
CA ASN A 57 16.46 -64.44 16.03
C ASN A 57 15.64 -64.20 17.31
N CYS A 58 15.50 -62.95 17.78
CA CYS A 58 14.77 -62.57 18.99
C CYS A 58 13.25 -62.82 18.90
N TRP A 59 12.74 -63.18 17.72
CA TRP A 59 11.32 -63.34 17.39
C TRP A 59 10.95 -64.78 17.00
N LYS A 60 11.82 -65.74 17.34
CA LYS A 60 11.58 -67.17 17.14
C LYS A 60 10.82 -67.75 18.33
N GLU A 61 9.67 -68.38 18.08
CA GLU A 61 8.95 -69.17 19.09
C GLU A 61 9.26 -70.67 18.98
N THR A 62 9.57 -71.18 17.78
CA THR A 62 9.99 -72.57 17.53
C THR A 62 11.25 -72.62 16.65
N ALA A 63 11.78 -73.83 16.40
CA ALA A 63 12.95 -74.02 15.53
C ALA A 63 12.73 -73.55 14.07
N HIS A 64 11.47 -73.46 13.62
CA HIS A 64 11.12 -73.19 12.22
C HIS A 64 10.12 -72.03 12.01
N ASP A 65 9.43 -71.53 13.05
CA ASP A 65 8.41 -70.48 12.90
C ASP A 65 8.77 -69.18 13.64
N TYR A 66 8.64 -68.06 12.93
CA TYR A 66 8.72 -66.71 13.51
C TYR A 66 7.31 -66.17 13.79
N LYS A 67 7.10 -65.58 14.96
CA LYS A 67 5.80 -65.02 15.35
C LYS A 67 5.90 -63.53 15.67
N PHE A 68 5.09 -62.74 14.97
CA PHE A 68 4.99 -61.29 15.16
C PHE A 68 3.61 -60.92 15.70
N VAL A 69 3.58 -60.11 16.76
CA VAL A 69 2.34 -59.58 17.34
C VAL A 69 2.30 -58.08 17.07
N LYS A 70 1.27 -57.62 16.34
CA LYS A 70 1.04 -56.22 15.98
C LYS A 70 -0.42 -55.85 16.25
N GLU A 71 -0.71 -55.45 17.49
CA GLU A 71 -2.08 -55.16 17.93
C GLU A 71 -2.61 -53.81 17.40
N ASN A 72 -1.71 -52.93 16.96
CA ASN A 72 -1.98 -51.59 16.43
C ASN A 72 -2.24 -51.56 14.91
N ILE A 73 -2.02 -52.66 14.19
CA ILE A 73 -2.27 -52.75 12.74
C ILE A 73 -3.53 -53.59 12.50
N GLU A 74 -4.50 -53.01 11.80
CA GLU A 74 -5.71 -53.74 11.42
C GLU A 74 -5.43 -54.81 10.36
N PRO A 75 -6.12 -55.96 10.38
CA PRO A 75 -5.90 -57.03 9.41
C PRO A 75 -6.09 -56.59 7.95
N SER A 76 -7.09 -55.74 7.68
CA SER A 76 -7.35 -55.16 6.35
C SER A 76 -6.18 -54.33 5.83
N THR A 77 -5.64 -53.44 6.65
CA THR A 77 -4.45 -52.62 6.32
C THR A 77 -3.23 -53.50 6.10
N PHE A 78 -3.02 -54.51 6.95
CA PHE A 78 -1.90 -55.43 6.80
C PHE A 78 -2.01 -56.27 5.52
N ASP A 79 -3.21 -56.71 5.14
CA ASP A 79 -3.44 -57.49 3.92
C ASP A 79 -3.04 -56.69 2.67
N ILE A 80 -3.37 -55.39 2.63
CA ILE A 80 -2.94 -54.47 1.56
C ILE A 80 -1.41 -54.37 1.51
N LEU A 81 -0.76 -54.18 2.66
CA LEU A 81 0.70 -54.08 2.73
C LEU A 81 1.41 -55.40 2.41
N LEU A 82 0.81 -56.53 2.79
CA LEU A 82 1.33 -57.85 2.49
C LEU A 82 1.22 -58.13 0.99
N GLU A 83 0.09 -57.82 0.36
CA GLU A 83 -0.04 -57.92 -1.10
C GLU A 83 0.97 -57.02 -1.83
N TYR A 84 1.21 -55.81 -1.31
CA TYR A 84 2.25 -54.92 -1.82
C TYR A 84 3.67 -55.52 -1.68
N MET A 85 3.99 -56.18 -0.56
CA MET A 85 5.30 -56.82 -0.42
C MET A 85 5.50 -57.97 -1.42
N TYR A 86 4.46 -58.68 -1.82
CA TYR A 86 4.58 -59.79 -2.78
C TYR A 86 4.52 -59.33 -4.24
N THR A 87 3.71 -58.32 -4.53
CA THR A 87 3.39 -57.92 -5.90
C THR A 87 3.98 -56.58 -6.29
N GLY A 88 4.24 -55.68 -5.35
CA GLY A 88 4.59 -54.29 -5.61
C GLY A 88 3.40 -53.43 -6.05
N LYS A 89 2.17 -53.95 -6.02
CA LYS A 89 0.93 -53.19 -6.26
C LYS A 89 0.29 -52.83 -4.94
N ILE A 90 -0.20 -51.59 -4.82
CA ILE A 90 -0.91 -51.11 -3.65
C ILE A 90 -2.22 -50.44 -4.09
N ILE A 91 -3.29 -50.71 -3.36
CA ILE A 91 -4.60 -50.09 -3.58
C ILE A 91 -4.87 -49.19 -2.37
N ILE A 92 -4.82 -47.89 -2.60
CA ILE A 92 -5.04 -46.86 -1.59
C ILE A 92 -6.32 -46.07 -1.86
N SER A 93 -6.97 -45.63 -0.80
CA SER A 93 -8.12 -44.72 -0.81
C SER A 93 -7.96 -43.71 0.34
N MET A 94 -8.65 -42.58 0.28
CA MET A 94 -8.57 -41.56 1.34
C MET A 94 -8.96 -42.11 2.72
N GLU A 95 -9.85 -43.10 2.79
CA GLU A 95 -10.28 -43.73 4.05
C GLU A 95 -9.19 -44.62 4.67
N ASN A 96 -8.40 -45.32 3.85
CA ASN A 96 -7.37 -46.24 4.34
C ASN A 96 -5.97 -45.64 4.37
N LEU A 97 -5.76 -44.48 3.74
CA LEU A 97 -4.44 -43.87 3.55
C LEU A 97 -3.68 -43.68 4.86
N SER A 98 -4.30 -43.07 5.87
CA SER A 98 -3.65 -42.80 7.15
C SER A 98 -3.22 -44.09 7.87
N SER A 99 -4.06 -45.14 7.85
CA SER A 99 -3.72 -46.41 8.48
C SER A 99 -2.61 -47.15 7.73
N VAL A 100 -2.66 -47.14 6.40
CA VAL A 100 -1.64 -47.73 5.51
C VAL A 100 -0.29 -47.05 5.71
N VAL A 101 -0.23 -45.72 5.68
CA VAL A 101 1.00 -44.94 5.85
C VAL A 101 1.59 -45.16 7.24
N ASN A 102 0.79 -45.11 8.31
CA ASN A 102 1.23 -45.40 9.68
C ASN A 102 1.85 -46.80 9.82
N ALA A 103 1.15 -47.83 9.35
CA ALA A 103 1.61 -49.22 9.43
C ALA A 103 2.87 -49.44 8.58
N ALA A 104 2.95 -48.81 7.42
CA ALA A 104 4.06 -49.02 6.51
C ALA A 104 5.33 -48.23 6.91
N ALA A 105 5.18 -47.11 7.64
CA ALA A 105 6.28 -46.47 8.37
C ALA A 105 6.86 -47.40 9.44
N GLU A 106 6.00 -48.03 10.25
CA GLU A 106 6.43 -48.98 11.27
C GLU A 106 7.12 -50.21 10.67
N LEU A 107 6.65 -50.69 9.52
CA LEU A 107 7.24 -51.79 8.76
C LEU A 107 8.43 -51.37 7.88
N GLN A 108 8.86 -50.10 7.94
CA GLN A 108 10.00 -49.55 7.19
C GLN A 108 9.91 -49.80 5.69
N LEU A 109 8.74 -49.59 5.10
CA LEU A 109 8.51 -49.71 3.67
C LEU A 109 8.77 -48.35 2.98
N ALA A 110 9.99 -47.83 2.96
CA ALA A 110 10.22 -46.46 2.48
C ALA A 110 9.80 -46.17 1.01
N GLU A 111 9.76 -47.21 0.16
CA GLU A 111 9.54 -47.09 -1.28
C GLU A 111 8.12 -46.63 -1.68
N PHE A 112 7.10 -46.77 -0.82
CA PHE A 112 5.71 -46.46 -1.20
C PHE A 112 5.30 -45.02 -0.84
N PHE A 113 6.02 -44.31 0.04
CA PHE A 113 5.63 -42.97 0.51
C PHE A 113 5.45 -41.95 -0.61
N PRO A 114 6.33 -41.84 -1.63
CA PRO A 114 6.15 -40.85 -2.70
C PRO A 114 4.85 -41.05 -3.50
N ALA A 115 4.39 -42.29 -3.66
CA ALA A 115 3.14 -42.61 -4.35
C ALA A 115 1.92 -42.23 -3.50
N CYS A 116 1.97 -42.47 -2.18
CA CYS A 116 0.93 -42.04 -1.25
C CYS A 116 0.86 -40.52 -1.17
N GLU A 117 2.00 -39.85 -1.14
CA GLU A 117 2.11 -38.40 -1.11
C GLU A 117 1.51 -37.77 -2.36
N THR A 118 1.88 -38.28 -3.55
CA THR A 118 1.32 -37.83 -4.84
C THR A 118 -0.19 -38.03 -4.90
N TYR A 119 -0.71 -39.14 -4.35
CA TYR A 119 -2.15 -39.40 -4.30
C TYR A 119 -2.87 -38.46 -3.33
N ALA A 120 -2.32 -38.29 -2.13
CA ALA A 120 -2.88 -37.40 -1.09
C ALA A 120 -2.96 -35.94 -1.56
N CYS A 121 -1.95 -35.46 -2.28
CA CYS A 121 -1.96 -34.11 -2.87
C CYS A 121 -3.06 -33.94 -3.92
N LYS A 122 -3.38 -34.97 -4.70
CA LYS A 122 -4.40 -34.90 -5.76
C LYS A 122 -5.83 -34.93 -5.24
N GLU A 123 -6.08 -35.72 -4.20
CA GLU A 123 -7.41 -35.93 -3.61
C GLU A 123 -7.66 -35.06 -2.36
N LEU A 124 -6.82 -34.04 -2.16
CA LEU A 124 -6.93 -33.13 -1.03
C LEU A 124 -8.23 -32.31 -1.10
N GLY A 125 -8.97 -32.27 0.01
CA GLY A 125 -10.21 -31.51 0.12
C GLY A 125 -10.49 -31.06 1.54
N SER A 126 -11.56 -30.27 1.74
CA SER A 126 -11.86 -29.66 3.05
C SER A 126 -12.01 -30.66 4.19
N LYS A 127 -12.64 -31.82 3.93
CA LYS A 127 -12.83 -32.88 4.93
C LYS A 127 -11.56 -33.66 5.25
N SER A 128 -10.60 -33.72 4.34
CA SER A 128 -9.38 -34.54 4.49
C SER A 128 -8.15 -33.73 4.89
N VAL A 129 -8.16 -32.40 4.72
CA VAL A 129 -6.98 -31.54 4.91
C VAL A 129 -6.36 -31.69 6.30
N PHE A 130 -7.16 -31.73 7.37
CA PHE A 130 -6.67 -31.83 8.75
C PHE A 130 -5.99 -33.18 9.03
N ASP A 131 -6.57 -34.27 8.51
CA ASP A 131 -5.99 -35.60 8.62
C ASP A 131 -4.69 -35.68 7.81
N MET A 132 -4.65 -35.07 6.62
CA MET A 132 -3.45 -35.03 5.78
C MET A 132 -2.33 -34.18 6.41
N ILE A 133 -2.66 -33.06 7.06
CA ILE A 133 -1.71 -32.24 7.82
C ILE A 133 -1.09 -33.08 8.95
N THR A 134 -1.93 -33.78 9.72
CA THR A 134 -1.47 -34.66 10.80
C THR A 134 -0.56 -35.77 10.27
N LEU A 135 -0.94 -36.40 9.16
CA LEU A 135 -0.18 -37.47 8.54
C LEU A 135 1.17 -36.98 7.99
N ALA A 136 1.17 -35.83 7.32
CA ALA A 136 2.38 -35.23 6.77
C ALA A 136 3.36 -34.82 7.87
N TYR A 137 2.86 -34.26 8.96
CA TYR A 137 3.67 -33.90 10.12
C TYR A 137 4.31 -35.13 10.78
N LEU A 138 3.51 -36.17 11.03
CA LEU A 138 3.95 -37.36 11.74
C LEU A 138 5.03 -38.14 10.97
N HIS A 139 4.90 -38.24 9.64
CA HIS A 139 5.80 -39.02 8.79
C HIS A 139 6.83 -38.18 8.03
N ARG A 140 6.85 -36.86 8.23
CA ARG A 140 7.70 -35.89 7.51
C ARG A 140 7.56 -36.00 6.00
N LEU A 141 6.31 -35.94 5.52
CA LEU A 141 5.98 -35.90 4.09
C LEU A 141 5.95 -34.44 3.63
N ASP A 142 7.11 -33.93 3.22
CA ASP A 142 7.32 -32.49 2.99
C ASP A 142 6.46 -31.92 1.85
N THR A 143 6.25 -32.67 0.76
CA THR A 143 5.44 -32.17 -0.36
C THR A 143 3.96 -32.17 -0.03
N LEU A 144 3.48 -33.19 0.71
CA LEU A 144 2.10 -33.19 1.22
C LEU A 144 1.89 -32.08 2.25
N TRP A 145 2.86 -31.86 3.13
CA TRP A 145 2.81 -30.77 4.11
C TRP A 145 2.62 -29.42 3.40
N LEU A 146 3.50 -29.09 2.45
CA LEU A 146 3.42 -27.84 1.70
C LEU A 146 2.07 -27.69 0.98
N THR A 147 1.63 -28.73 0.26
CA THR A 147 0.37 -28.68 -0.50
C THR A 147 -0.85 -28.54 0.43
N ALA A 148 -0.84 -29.24 1.57
CA ALA A 148 -1.92 -29.17 2.55
C ALA A 148 -1.98 -27.80 3.25
N MET A 149 -0.82 -27.20 3.52
CA MET A 149 -0.72 -25.86 4.07
C MET A 149 -1.21 -24.79 3.10
N GLU A 150 -0.81 -24.87 1.82
CA GLU A 150 -1.31 -23.97 0.77
C GLU A 150 -2.84 -24.07 0.61
N TYR A 151 -3.37 -25.28 0.64
CA TYR A 151 -4.83 -25.50 0.59
C TYR A 151 -5.54 -24.92 1.82
N PHE A 152 -4.97 -25.10 3.01
CA PHE A 152 -5.48 -24.53 4.25
C PHE A 152 -5.52 -23.00 4.16
N ASP A 153 -4.43 -22.37 3.75
CA ASP A 153 -4.30 -20.91 3.68
C ASP A 153 -5.32 -20.31 2.69
N ALA A 154 -5.56 -20.98 1.55
CA ALA A 154 -6.56 -20.58 0.57
C ALA A 154 -8.01 -20.68 1.06
N HIS A 155 -8.30 -21.57 2.02
CA HIS A 155 -9.67 -21.85 2.51
C HIS A 155 -9.82 -21.63 4.02
N ALA A 156 -8.91 -20.86 4.64
CA ALA A 156 -8.80 -20.77 6.09
C ALA A 156 -10.09 -20.26 6.76
N GLU A 157 -10.84 -19.33 6.14
CA GLU A 157 -12.07 -18.79 6.73
C GLU A 157 -13.16 -19.85 6.98
N SER A 158 -13.29 -20.84 6.08
CA SER A 158 -14.25 -21.94 6.24
C SER A 158 -13.66 -23.04 7.12
N LEU A 159 -12.40 -23.43 6.89
CA LEU A 159 -11.72 -24.50 7.61
C LEU A 159 -11.57 -24.20 9.10
N LEU A 160 -11.33 -22.94 9.47
CA LEU A 160 -11.28 -22.49 10.85
C LEU A 160 -12.61 -22.66 11.58
N LYS A 161 -13.73 -22.98 10.93
CA LYS A 161 -15.03 -23.28 11.55
C LYS A 161 -15.35 -24.79 11.59
N GLU A 162 -14.60 -25.61 10.87
CA GLU A 162 -14.84 -27.05 10.81
C GLU A 162 -14.40 -27.78 12.10
N GLU A 163 -14.98 -28.95 12.32
CA GLU A 163 -14.66 -29.84 13.44
C GLU A 163 -13.28 -30.50 13.28
N GLY A 164 -12.76 -30.60 12.05
CA GLY A 164 -11.44 -31.20 11.79
C GLY A 164 -10.29 -30.46 12.49
N LEU A 165 -10.41 -29.16 12.77
CA LEU A 165 -9.43 -28.43 13.58
C LEU A 165 -9.33 -28.99 15.00
N LEU A 166 -10.43 -29.51 15.55
CA LEU A 166 -10.52 -30.01 16.93
C LEU A 166 -9.80 -31.35 17.13
N SER A 167 -9.54 -32.10 16.04
CA SER A 167 -8.82 -33.37 16.08
C SER A 167 -7.30 -33.21 16.17
N LEU A 168 -6.76 -32.03 15.84
CA LEU A 168 -5.32 -31.75 15.86
C LEU A 168 -4.72 -31.76 17.28
N SER A 169 -3.42 -32.01 17.38
CA SER A 169 -2.63 -31.82 18.61
C SER A 169 -2.35 -30.34 18.87
N GLU A 170 -2.04 -29.98 20.11
CA GLU A 170 -1.77 -28.58 20.50
C GLU A 170 -0.60 -27.98 19.71
N ASP A 171 0.49 -28.73 19.55
CA ASP A 171 1.67 -28.31 18.77
C ASP A 171 1.31 -28.00 17.32
N LEU A 172 0.44 -28.83 16.72
CA LEU A 172 0.07 -28.72 15.33
C LEU A 172 -0.90 -27.55 15.09
N VAL A 173 -1.80 -27.28 16.05
CA VAL A 173 -2.63 -26.07 16.02
C VAL A 173 -1.77 -24.83 16.09
N LEU A 174 -0.78 -24.80 16.98
CA LEU A 174 0.16 -23.69 17.09
C LEU A 174 0.94 -23.48 15.78
N GLU A 175 1.45 -24.55 15.18
CA GLU A 175 2.20 -24.49 13.93
C GLU A 175 1.33 -24.07 12.73
N VAL A 176 0.08 -24.53 12.66
CA VAL A 176 -0.85 -24.15 11.59
C VAL A 176 -1.26 -22.68 11.68
N LEU A 177 -1.58 -22.20 12.90
CA LEU A 177 -2.16 -20.87 13.14
C LEU A 177 -1.13 -19.75 13.31
N SER A 178 0.12 -20.05 13.70
CA SER A 178 1.16 -19.01 13.90
C SER A 178 1.74 -18.41 12.60
N ARG A 179 1.39 -18.99 11.44
CA ARG A 179 1.95 -18.61 10.14
C ARG A 179 1.34 -17.32 9.59
N ASP A 180 2.20 -16.45 9.04
CA ASP A 180 1.83 -15.17 8.42
C ASP A 180 1.00 -15.27 7.14
N CYS A 181 0.93 -16.46 6.54
CA CYS A 181 0.28 -16.70 5.25
C CYS A 181 -1.23 -16.97 5.34
N VAL A 182 -1.78 -17.07 6.56
CA VAL A 182 -3.21 -17.32 6.78
C VAL A 182 -4.02 -16.05 6.45
N ASN A 183 -4.81 -16.10 5.38
CA ASN A 183 -5.60 -14.94 4.92
C ASN A 183 -6.91 -14.78 5.71
N VAL A 184 -6.83 -14.59 7.03
CA VAL A 184 -7.99 -14.42 7.92
C VAL A 184 -7.70 -13.36 8.98
N GLY A 185 -8.73 -12.64 9.43
CA GLY A 185 -8.60 -11.68 10.52
C GLY A 185 -8.19 -12.34 11.85
N GLU A 186 -7.33 -11.66 12.61
CA GLU A 186 -6.83 -12.13 13.92
C GLU A 186 -7.95 -12.43 14.93
N LEU A 187 -9.09 -11.75 14.81
CA LEU A 187 -10.26 -12.02 15.63
C LEU A 187 -10.86 -13.41 15.39
N ASP A 188 -10.82 -13.90 14.15
CA ASP A 188 -11.35 -15.22 13.81
C ASP A 188 -10.37 -16.34 14.20
N ILE A 189 -9.06 -16.06 14.15
CA ILE A 189 -8.02 -16.94 14.72
C ILE A 189 -8.24 -17.06 16.24
N TRP A 190 -8.45 -15.94 16.94
CA TRP A 190 -8.81 -15.96 18.36
C TRP A 190 -10.05 -16.82 18.65
N ARG A 191 -11.11 -16.69 17.84
CA ARG A 191 -12.33 -17.52 17.98
C ARG A 191 -12.05 -19.00 17.78
N ALA A 192 -11.23 -19.35 16.80
CA ALA A 192 -10.84 -20.73 16.54
C ALA A 192 -10.05 -21.32 17.71
N VAL A 193 -9.12 -20.55 18.30
CA VAL A 193 -8.37 -20.94 19.51
C VAL A 193 -9.30 -21.14 20.69
N VAL A 194 -10.23 -20.22 20.95
CA VAL A 194 -11.23 -20.37 22.03
C VAL A 194 -12.09 -21.62 21.81
N ARG A 195 -12.54 -21.87 20.58
CA ARG A 195 -13.32 -23.09 20.24
C ARG A 195 -12.52 -24.36 20.53
N TYR A 196 -11.26 -24.41 20.11
CA TYR A 196 -10.36 -25.53 20.34
C TYR A 196 -10.14 -25.81 21.84
N VAL A 197 -9.86 -24.76 22.60
CA VAL A 197 -9.62 -24.85 24.05
C VAL A 197 -10.86 -25.34 24.80
N TYR A 198 -12.06 -24.87 24.42
CA TYR A 198 -13.33 -25.36 24.99
C TYR A 198 -13.50 -26.88 24.77
N HIS A 199 -13.29 -27.34 23.54
CA HIS A 199 -13.39 -28.76 23.21
C HIS A 199 -12.37 -29.60 24.00
N LYS A 200 -11.12 -29.17 24.13
CA LYS A 200 -10.10 -29.88 24.91
C LYS A 200 -10.42 -29.94 26.41
N CYS A 201 -11.10 -28.93 26.95
CA CYS A 201 -11.57 -28.93 28.33
C CYS A 201 -12.86 -29.74 28.56
N GLY A 202 -13.41 -30.39 27.51
CA GLY A 202 -14.65 -31.16 27.59
C GLY A 202 -15.92 -30.32 27.70
N LEU A 203 -15.87 -29.04 27.33
CA LEU A 203 -16.99 -28.11 27.35
C LEU A 203 -17.67 -28.06 25.97
N ASP A 204 -18.99 -27.84 25.95
CA ASP A 204 -19.71 -27.63 24.70
C ASP A 204 -19.38 -26.25 24.12
N TYR A 205 -18.79 -26.24 22.92
CA TYR A 205 -18.42 -25.03 22.23
C TYR A 205 -19.59 -24.42 21.41
N HIS A 206 -20.64 -25.17 21.11
CA HIS A 206 -21.84 -24.65 20.42
C HIS A 206 -22.64 -23.69 21.32
N GLU A 207 -22.61 -23.95 22.62
CA GLU A 207 -23.23 -23.10 23.63
C GLU A 207 -22.24 -22.07 24.21
N CYS A 208 -21.01 -21.99 23.69
CA CYS A 208 -19.97 -21.14 24.24
C CYS A 208 -20.37 -19.65 24.19
N PRO A 209 -20.58 -19.02 25.36
CA PRO A 209 -20.98 -17.62 25.42
C PRO A 209 -19.83 -16.67 24.99
N LEU A 210 -18.58 -17.14 25.01
CA LEU A 210 -17.40 -16.37 24.59
C LEU A 210 -17.24 -16.27 23.05
N LEU A 211 -17.98 -17.08 22.29
CA LEU A 211 -17.96 -17.05 20.82
C LEU A 211 -19.08 -16.15 20.23
N LYS A 212 -20.06 -15.76 21.04
CA LYS A 212 -21.21 -14.94 20.59
C LYS A 212 -20.91 -13.45 20.82
N ILE A 213 -20.82 -12.68 19.73
CA ILE A 213 -20.70 -11.22 19.80
C ILE A 213 -22.03 -10.65 20.29
N PRO A 214 -22.07 -9.81 21.33
CA PRO A 214 -23.28 -9.07 21.64
C PRO A 214 -23.62 -8.14 20.45
N SER A 215 -24.86 -8.14 19.98
CA SER A 215 -25.35 -7.28 18.88
C SER A 215 -25.47 -5.79 19.27
N TRP A 216 -24.87 -5.40 20.39
CA TRP A 216 -25.00 -4.11 21.07
C TRP A 216 -23.60 -3.64 21.53
N PRO A 217 -23.37 -2.35 21.79
CA PRO A 217 -22.05 -1.80 22.14
C PRO A 217 -21.42 -2.26 23.47
N GLY A 218 -22.14 -3.07 24.26
CA GLY A 218 -21.70 -3.56 25.58
C GLY A 218 -20.54 -4.56 25.54
N ARG A 219 -19.90 -4.74 26.70
CA ARG A 219 -18.74 -5.61 26.91
C ARG A 219 -19.16 -6.98 27.44
N LEU A 220 -18.37 -8.01 27.13
CA LEU A 220 -18.50 -9.33 27.73
C LEU A 220 -17.65 -9.43 28.99
N TRP A 221 -18.30 -9.73 30.13
CA TRP A 221 -17.66 -9.84 31.44
C TRP A 221 -17.80 -11.25 32.00
N VAL A 222 -16.71 -11.81 32.51
CA VAL A 222 -16.74 -13.11 33.21
C VAL A 222 -16.76 -12.90 34.72
N GLU A 223 -17.81 -13.40 35.37
CA GLU A 223 -17.93 -13.50 36.83
C GLU A 223 -17.54 -14.89 37.32
N ILE A 224 -16.72 -14.95 38.38
CA ILE A 224 -16.21 -16.22 38.92
C ILE A 224 -17.17 -16.70 40.00
N ILE A 225 -17.76 -17.88 39.81
CA ILE A 225 -18.58 -18.54 40.84
C ILE A 225 -17.71 -19.53 41.63
N LYS A 226 -17.97 -19.66 42.94
CA LYS A 226 -17.34 -20.69 43.78
C LYS A 226 -17.84 -22.07 43.37
N ASP A 227 -16.93 -23.04 43.22
CA ASP A 227 -17.29 -24.43 42.97
C ASP A 227 -18.20 -24.93 44.12
N GLN A 228 -19.44 -25.35 43.80
CA GLN A 228 -20.33 -25.89 44.82
C GLN A 228 -19.75 -27.19 45.37
N GLN A 229 -19.54 -27.25 46.69
CA GLN A 229 -19.15 -28.48 47.37
C GLN A 229 -20.26 -29.52 47.23
N THR A 230 -19.97 -30.60 46.52
CA THR A 230 -20.80 -31.81 46.52
C THR A 230 -20.71 -32.46 47.90
N GLY A 231 -21.75 -32.29 48.72
CA GLY A 231 -21.84 -32.92 50.04
C GLY A 231 -23.27 -32.95 50.59
N HIS A 232 -23.92 -34.11 50.44
CA HIS A 232 -25.05 -34.65 51.23
C HIS A 232 -26.19 -33.70 51.64
N ASP A 233 -27.29 -33.70 50.86
CA ASP A 233 -28.52 -34.43 51.19
C ASP A 233 -29.60 -34.17 50.14
N ARG A 234 -30.09 -35.23 49.47
CA ARG A 234 -31.30 -35.15 48.64
C ARG A 234 -32.53 -35.04 49.55
N PRO A 235 -33.54 -34.28 49.10
CA PRO A 235 -34.82 -34.92 48.92
C PRO A 235 -35.35 -34.74 47.48
N THR A 236 -36.11 -35.74 47.10
CA THR A 236 -36.78 -35.98 45.82
C THR A 236 -37.78 -34.90 45.43
N GLY A 237 -37.77 -34.48 44.15
CA GLY A 237 -38.98 -34.01 43.48
C GLY A 237 -38.80 -33.00 42.35
N GLY A 238 -39.07 -33.46 41.12
CA GLY A 238 -39.76 -32.66 40.09
C GLY A 238 -38.91 -31.93 39.06
N ASP A 239 -39.25 -32.15 37.79
CA ASP A 239 -38.63 -31.65 36.55
C ASP A 239 -38.64 -30.12 36.35
N MET A 240 -38.74 -29.29 37.41
CA MET A 240 -38.67 -27.82 37.37
C MET A 240 -37.25 -27.25 37.56
N GLU A 241 -36.32 -28.00 38.18
CA GLU A 241 -34.98 -27.47 38.51
C GLU A 241 -34.00 -27.36 37.31
N LYS A 242 -34.33 -27.93 36.15
CA LYS A 242 -33.47 -27.86 34.95
C LYS A 242 -33.63 -26.57 34.13
N GLU A 243 -34.71 -25.83 34.32
CA GLU A 243 -34.92 -24.52 33.68
C GLU A 243 -34.40 -23.37 34.55
N GLU A 244 -34.55 -23.40 35.87
CA GLU A 244 -33.99 -22.38 36.76
C GLU A 244 -32.45 -22.37 36.78
N ALA A 245 -31.79 -23.52 36.56
CA ALA A 245 -30.34 -23.59 36.41
C ALA A 245 -29.82 -22.98 35.08
N LYS A 246 -30.67 -22.76 34.07
CA LYS A 246 -30.30 -22.14 32.78
C LYS A 246 -30.30 -20.61 32.85
N GLU A 247 -31.11 -20.02 33.73
CA GLU A 247 -31.19 -18.56 33.93
C GLU A 247 -30.06 -18.00 34.81
N ASP A 248 -29.31 -18.86 35.51
CA ASP A 248 -28.22 -18.45 36.40
C ASP A 248 -26.85 -18.26 35.73
N PHE A 249 -26.67 -18.65 34.46
CA PHE A 249 -25.36 -18.61 33.77
C PHE A 249 -25.10 -17.34 32.94
N VAL A 250 -26.14 -16.61 32.55
CA VAL A 250 -26.03 -15.36 31.76
C VAL A 250 -26.92 -14.30 32.38
N ARG A 251 -26.33 -13.27 32.99
CA ARG A 251 -27.06 -12.15 33.58
C ARG A 251 -26.68 -10.85 32.86
N GLN A 252 -27.66 -10.06 32.42
CA GLN A 252 -27.39 -8.70 31.94
C GLN A 252 -27.10 -7.79 33.14
N ARG A 253 -26.02 -7.00 33.08
CA ARG A 253 -25.68 -6.06 34.15
C ARG A 253 -26.15 -4.67 33.78
N ASP A 254 -27.21 -4.23 34.43
CA ASP A 254 -27.81 -2.89 34.35
C ASP A 254 -28.37 -2.44 32.99
N ASP A 255 -29.62 -1.98 33.02
CA ASP A 255 -30.35 -1.31 31.92
C ASP A 255 -29.62 -0.10 31.30
N LYS A 256 -28.52 0.38 31.93
CA LYS A 256 -27.72 1.52 31.48
C LYS A 256 -26.39 1.14 30.79
N SER A 257 -25.82 -0.04 31.04
CA SER A 257 -24.47 -0.38 30.56
C SER A 257 -24.43 -1.35 29.37
N GLN A 258 -25.53 -2.10 29.14
CA GLN A 258 -25.65 -3.11 28.08
C GLN A 258 -24.58 -4.23 28.13
N ASP A 259 -23.85 -4.40 29.24
CA ASP A 259 -22.81 -5.43 29.40
C ASP A 259 -23.42 -6.83 29.64
N LEU A 260 -22.83 -7.85 29.00
CA LEU A 260 -23.22 -9.25 29.12
C LEU A 260 -22.31 -9.95 30.14
N VAL A 261 -22.87 -10.46 31.24
CA VAL A 261 -22.11 -11.21 32.25
C VAL A 261 -22.30 -12.71 32.06
N VAL A 262 -21.18 -13.42 31.96
CA VAL A 262 -21.09 -14.87 31.88
C VAL A 262 -20.50 -15.39 33.17
N ALA A 263 -21.20 -16.30 33.84
CA ALA A 263 -20.74 -16.86 35.10
C ALA A 263 -19.99 -18.18 34.86
N ILE A 264 -18.69 -18.25 35.23
CA ILE A 264 -17.83 -19.43 35.00
C ILE A 264 -17.25 -19.93 36.34
N PRO A 265 -17.32 -21.25 36.64
CA PRO A 265 -16.68 -21.81 37.83
C PRO A 265 -15.16 -21.59 37.84
N GLN A 266 -14.59 -21.42 39.04
CA GLN A 266 -13.16 -21.12 39.21
C GLN A 266 -12.27 -22.26 38.67
N SER A 267 -12.65 -23.52 38.91
CA SER A 267 -11.96 -24.70 38.39
C SER A 267 -11.90 -24.74 36.86
N THR A 268 -13.02 -24.45 36.20
CA THR A 268 -13.14 -24.37 34.74
C THR A 268 -12.29 -23.25 34.15
N LEU A 269 -12.30 -22.06 34.76
CA LEU A 269 -11.49 -20.93 34.30
C LEU A 269 -9.97 -21.22 34.38
N GLN A 270 -9.53 -21.94 35.42
CA GLN A 270 -8.13 -22.35 35.55
C GLN A 270 -7.73 -23.37 34.47
N SER A 271 -8.60 -24.34 34.15
CA SER A 271 -8.39 -25.28 33.06
C SER A 271 -8.28 -24.57 31.71
N LEU A 272 -9.22 -23.67 31.41
CA LEU A 272 -9.21 -22.86 30.18
C LEU A 272 -7.94 -22.03 30.05
N ARG A 273 -7.49 -21.37 31.13
CA ARG A 273 -6.24 -20.61 31.15
C ARG A 273 -5.01 -21.48 30.92
N GLY A 274 -4.99 -22.68 31.50
CA GLY A 274 -3.89 -23.63 31.32
C GLY A 274 -3.72 -24.04 29.86
N THR A 275 -4.83 -24.33 29.17
CA THR A 275 -4.82 -24.79 27.78
C THR A 275 -4.67 -23.65 26.76
N ILE A 276 -5.13 -22.43 27.07
CA ILE A 276 -5.01 -21.29 26.13
C ILE A 276 -3.61 -20.67 26.12
N LEU A 277 -2.88 -20.71 27.24
CA LEU A 277 -1.59 -20.04 27.39
C LEU A 277 -0.54 -20.47 26.35
N PRO A 278 -0.38 -21.78 26.04
CA PRO A 278 0.54 -22.24 24.99
C PRO A 278 0.13 -21.81 23.57
N LEU A 279 -1.15 -21.52 23.35
CA LEU A 279 -1.71 -21.15 22.06
C LEU A 279 -1.75 -19.63 21.82
N LEU A 280 -1.52 -18.80 22.85
CA LEU A 280 -1.48 -17.34 22.70
C LEU A 280 -0.49 -16.83 21.65
N PRO A 281 0.71 -17.42 21.45
CA PRO A 281 1.62 -16.97 20.41
C PRO A 281 1.07 -17.11 18.98
N ALA A 282 0.04 -17.94 18.76
CA ALA A 282 -0.62 -18.04 17.47
C ALA A 282 -1.47 -16.80 17.12
N VAL A 283 -1.82 -15.97 18.09
CA VAL A 283 -2.75 -14.83 17.89
C VAL A 283 -1.98 -13.52 18.00
N ARG A 284 -2.01 -12.71 16.93
CA ARG A 284 -1.42 -11.37 16.95
C ARG A 284 -2.46 -10.38 17.44
N PHE A 285 -2.51 -10.20 18.75
CA PHE A 285 -3.45 -9.27 19.38
C PHE A 285 -3.33 -7.82 18.85
N SER A 286 -2.16 -7.42 18.34
CA SER A 286 -1.96 -6.14 17.64
C SER A 286 -2.81 -5.94 16.38
N GLY A 287 -3.24 -7.03 15.75
CA GLY A 287 -4.12 -7.02 14.56
C GLY A 287 -5.62 -7.01 14.91
N ILE A 288 -5.96 -7.06 16.20
CA ILE A 288 -7.35 -6.96 16.68
C ILE A 288 -7.64 -5.50 17.01
N ARG A 289 -8.78 -4.96 16.56
CA ARG A 289 -9.17 -3.57 16.90
C ARG A 289 -9.33 -3.44 18.41
N ILE A 290 -8.87 -2.33 18.99
CA ILE A 290 -8.90 -2.10 20.44
C ILE A 290 -10.32 -2.16 21.03
N ASN A 291 -11.34 -1.75 20.26
CA ASN A 291 -12.73 -1.88 20.65
C ASN A 291 -13.18 -3.35 20.71
N ASP A 292 -12.77 -4.17 19.74
CA ASP A 292 -13.08 -5.61 19.72
C ASP A 292 -12.32 -6.34 20.83
N PHE A 293 -11.05 -5.98 21.07
CA PHE A 293 -10.24 -6.49 22.19
C PHE A 293 -10.87 -6.15 23.55
N GLY A 294 -11.29 -4.89 23.76
CA GLY A 294 -11.97 -4.45 24.98
C GLY A 294 -13.35 -5.11 25.20
N ARG A 295 -14.08 -5.41 24.11
CA ARG A 295 -15.42 -6.03 24.18
C ARG A 295 -15.39 -7.53 24.38
N LEU A 296 -14.51 -8.26 23.67
CA LEU A 296 -14.56 -9.72 23.58
C LEU A 296 -13.45 -10.43 24.34
N ILE A 297 -12.38 -9.73 24.71
CA ILE A 297 -11.15 -10.36 25.19
C ILE A 297 -10.81 -9.88 26.61
N GLN A 298 -10.78 -8.58 26.85
CA GLN A 298 -10.37 -8.02 28.15
C GLN A 298 -11.22 -8.53 29.33
N GLY A 299 -12.55 -8.50 29.18
CA GLY A 299 -13.48 -8.88 30.25
C GLY A 299 -13.59 -10.38 30.52
N THR A 300 -13.00 -11.23 29.66
CA THR A 300 -13.02 -12.70 29.80
C THR A 300 -12.08 -13.22 30.88
N ARG A 301 -11.09 -12.41 31.27
CA ARG A 301 -9.99 -12.81 32.17
C ARG A 301 -9.22 -14.03 31.67
N LEU A 302 -9.32 -14.44 30.41
CA LEU A 302 -8.55 -15.57 29.86
C LEU A 302 -7.08 -15.20 29.63
N LEU A 303 -6.80 -13.93 29.31
CA LEU A 303 -5.45 -13.44 29.08
C LEU A 303 -4.74 -12.99 30.38
N PRO A 304 -3.40 -13.12 30.44
CA PRO A 304 -2.58 -12.49 31.47
C PRO A 304 -2.75 -10.96 31.47
N HIS A 305 -2.74 -10.35 32.66
CA HIS A 305 -2.90 -8.90 32.81
C HIS A 305 -1.79 -8.11 32.10
N ASP A 306 -0.55 -8.60 32.15
CA ASP A 306 0.61 -7.98 31.51
C ASP A 306 0.48 -7.96 29.98
N LEU A 307 -0.06 -9.03 29.39
CA LEU A 307 -0.32 -9.08 27.94
C LEU A 307 -1.42 -8.08 27.55
N CYS A 308 -2.47 -7.95 28.36
CA CYS A 308 -3.49 -6.93 28.14
C CYS A 308 -2.89 -5.52 28.19
N ILE A 309 -2.01 -5.23 29.15
CA ILE A 309 -1.30 -3.94 29.23
C ILE A 309 -0.48 -3.72 27.96
N GLN A 310 0.32 -4.71 27.52
CA GLN A 310 1.13 -4.60 26.30
C GLN A 310 0.28 -4.32 25.05
N VAL A 311 -0.88 -4.96 24.92
CA VAL A 311 -1.81 -4.69 23.82
C VAL A 311 -2.38 -3.27 23.91
N TYR A 312 -2.78 -2.82 25.11
CA TYR A 312 -3.22 -1.44 25.30
C TYR A 312 -2.12 -0.43 25.01
N GLU A 313 -0.89 -0.66 25.46
CA GLU A 313 0.28 0.17 25.19
C GLU A 313 0.58 0.20 23.69
N TYR A 314 0.53 -0.93 22.99
CA TYR A 314 0.71 -0.98 21.52
C TYR A 314 -0.34 -0.14 20.77
N HIS A 315 -1.60 -0.18 21.20
CA HIS A 315 -2.67 0.62 20.58
C HIS A 315 -2.70 2.08 21.06
N ALA A 316 -2.17 2.37 22.26
CA ALA A 316 -2.04 3.72 22.81
C ALA A 316 -0.79 4.45 22.30
N LEU A 317 0.27 3.72 21.96
CA LEU A 317 1.57 4.21 21.52
C LEU A 317 1.94 3.62 20.16
N ALA A 318 1.40 4.18 19.09
CA ALA A 318 2.02 4.27 17.76
C ALA A 318 1.00 4.90 16.83
N PRO A 319 1.38 5.77 15.88
CA PRO A 319 2.71 5.90 15.32
C PRO A 319 3.51 7.13 15.78
N MET A 320 4.82 7.00 15.66
CA MET A 320 5.78 8.09 15.73
C MET A 320 5.77 8.80 14.37
N ILE A 321 5.54 10.10 14.32
CA ILE A 321 5.55 10.85 13.05
C ILE A 321 6.68 11.85 13.11
N SER A 322 7.72 11.65 12.31
CA SER A 322 8.77 12.64 12.13
C SER A 322 8.41 13.52 10.93
N ALA A 323 8.05 14.77 11.20
CA ALA A 323 7.94 15.80 10.18
C ALA A 323 9.28 16.56 10.16
N SER A 324 9.93 16.69 8.99
CA SER A 324 11.17 17.46 8.72
C SER A 324 12.55 16.76 8.72
N LYS A 325 13.49 17.43 8.04
CA LYS A 325 14.95 17.24 8.03
C LYS A 325 15.63 17.36 9.41
N ASP A 326 14.96 17.98 10.38
CA ASP A 326 15.47 18.21 11.74
C ASP A 326 15.08 17.12 12.76
N ASP A 327 14.54 15.98 12.32
CA ASP A 327 14.08 14.87 13.19
C ASP A 327 13.10 15.32 14.29
N ALA A 328 12.25 16.31 14.03
CA ALA A 328 11.23 16.75 14.98
C ALA A 328 10.11 15.69 15.11
N VAL A 329 10.22 14.86 16.15
CA VAL A 329 9.29 13.76 16.42
C VAL A 329 8.02 14.25 17.10
N ARG A 330 6.87 13.87 16.55
CA ARG A 330 5.54 14.06 17.13
C ARG A 330 4.87 12.72 17.36
N TYR A 331 4.06 12.66 18.42
CA TYR A 331 3.35 11.46 18.81
C TYR A 331 1.86 11.64 18.58
N GLY A 332 1.23 10.62 18.00
CA GLY A 332 -0.22 10.58 17.80
C GLY A 332 -0.78 9.18 18.07
N HIS A 333 -2.07 9.12 18.35
CA HIS A 333 -2.78 7.86 18.61
C HIS A 333 -3.24 7.27 17.27
N SER A 334 -2.72 6.09 16.90
CA SER A 334 -3.04 5.42 15.62
C SER A 334 -4.52 5.38 15.30
N GLN A 335 -5.36 5.04 16.27
CA GLN A 335 -6.79 4.90 16.06
C GLN A 335 -7.46 6.23 15.68
N ILE A 336 -7.03 7.33 16.30
CA ILE A 336 -7.57 8.67 16.02
C ILE A 336 -7.09 9.12 14.64
N LEU A 337 -5.80 8.93 14.37
CA LEU A 337 -5.21 9.25 13.07
C LEU A 337 -5.88 8.46 11.94
N ALA A 338 -6.01 7.13 12.08
CA ALA A 338 -6.66 6.26 11.10
C ALA A 338 -8.15 6.62 10.90
N ALA A 339 -8.87 6.91 11.98
CA ALA A 339 -10.28 7.28 11.87
C ALA A 339 -10.52 8.61 11.15
N ARG A 340 -9.54 9.53 11.19
CA ARG A 340 -9.68 10.91 10.69
C ARG A 340 -8.93 11.18 9.39
N SER A 341 -8.01 10.30 8.99
CA SER A 341 -7.18 10.46 7.79
C SER A 341 -7.09 9.15 7.02
N SER A 342 -7.52 9.19 5.77
CA SER A 342 -7.44 8.04 4.85
C SER A 342 -6.00 7.65 4.50
N TYR A 343 -5.05 8.59 4.63
CA TYR A 343 -3.62 8.28 4.55
C TYR A 343 -3.18 7.44 5.75
N PHE A 344 -3.45 7.90 6.98
CA PHE A 344 -3.03 7.16 8.17
C PHE A 344 -3.76 5.83 8.33
N ASP A 345 -5.02 5.72 7.91
CA ASP A 345 -5.75 4.44 7.89
C ASP A 345 -5.00 3.40 7.05
N ARG A 346 -4.59 3.76 5.84
CA ARG A 346 -3.78 2.89 4.97
C ARG A 346 -2.38 2.65 5.52
N ALA A 347 -1.74 3.70 6.03
CA ALA A 347 -0.35 3.63 6.49
C ALA A 347 -0.17 2.82 7.78
N LEU A 348 -1.21 2.72 8.60
CA LEU A 348 -1.20 1.92 9.82
C LEU A 348 -1.61 0.46 9.58
N GLN A 349 -2.01 0.09 8.37
CA GLN A 349 -2.29 -1.31 8.05
C GLN A 349 -1.01 -2.16 8.02
N PRO A 350 -1.07 -3.44 8.46
CA PRO A 350 0.10 -4.32 8.52
C PRO A 350 0.81 -4.52 7.17
N SER A 351 0.06 -4.42 6.07
CA SER A 351 0.52 -4.59 4.69
C SER A 351 1.31 -3.39 4.14
N TRP A 352 1.22 -2.21 4.78
CA TRP A 352 1.76 -0.95 4.29
C TRP A 352 2.75 -0.31 5.27
N ARG A 353 3.47 -1.13 6.04
CA ARG A 353 4.58 -0.66 6.89
C ARG A 353 5.73 -0.17 6.00
N GLU A 354 5.68 1.11 5.61
CA GLU A 354 6.84 1.84 5.07
C GLU A 354 8.01 1.87 6.06
N ALA A 355 7.77 1.60 7.34
CA ALA A 355 8.79 1.63 8.38
C ALA A 355 8.63 0.45 9.36
N SER A 356 9.65 -0.40 9.45
CA SER A 356 9.75 -1.47 10.44
C SER A 356 9.91 -0.95 11.87
N ASP A 357 10.25 0.35 12.02
CA ASP A 357 10.47 1.07 13.27
C ASP A 357 9.24 1.86 13.78
N GLY A 358 8.13 1.88 13.02
CA GLY A 358 6.91 2.60 13.40
C GLY A 358 6.99 4.13 13.24
N VAL A 359 7.96 4.64 12.46
CA VAL A 359 8.15 6.08 12.18
C VAL A 359 7.62 6.48 10.80
N PHE A 360 6.63 7.37 10.74
CA PHE A 360 6.21 8.00 9.48
C PHE A 360 7.04 9.25 9.20
N ARG A 361 7.77 9.24 8.07
CA ARG A 361 8.65 10.34 7.68
C ARG A 361 7.97 11.26 6.67
N LYS A 362 7.73 12.50 7.07
CA LYS A 362 7.16 13.57 6.22
C LYS A 362 8.13 14.73 6.08
N PRO A 363 9.18 14.61 5.25
CA PRO A 363 10.20 15.66 5.10
C PRO A 363 9.68 16.91 4.37
N ASN A 364 8.57 16.79 3.64
CA ASN A 364 7.99 17.87 2.85
C ASN A 364 6.97 18.73 3.63
N ILE A 365 6.60 18.32 4.85
CA ILE A 365 5.66 19.06 5.70
C ILE A 365 6.45 19.76 6.80
N GLU A 366 6.29 21.08 6.89
CA GLU A 366 6.94 21.87 7.94
C GLU A 366 6.42 21.45 9.34
N PRO A 367 7.29 21.37 10.37
CA PRO A 367 6.90 20.99 11.72
C PRO A 367 5.68 21.76 12.25
N ARG A 368 5.65 23.08 12.02
CA ARG A 368 4.55 23.95 12.46
C ARG A 368 3.22 23.64 11.77
N VAL A 369 3.24 23.30 10.47
CA VAL A 369 2.04 22.89 9.73
C VAL A 369 1.54 21.56 10.28
N PHE A 370 2.46 20.64 10.58
CA PHE A 370 2.10 19.34 11.13
C PHE A 370 1.46 19.44 12.52
N ASP A 371 1.94 20.34 13.39
CA ASP A 371 1.30 20.60 14.69
C ASP A 371 -0.17 21.02 14.53
N LEU A 372 -0.46 21.93 13.60
CA LEU A 372 -1.82 22.39 13.32
C LEU A 372 -2.70 21.26 12.78
N LEU A 373 -2.16 20.41 11.90
CA LEU A 373 -2.87 19.24 11.38
C LEU A 373 -3.20 18.25 12.49
N LEU A 374 -2.27 18.03 13.42
CA LEU A 374 -2.50 17.15 14.56
C LEU A 374 -3.60 17.74 15.45
N ASP A 375 -3.50 19.01 15.82
CA ASP A 375 -4.54 19.68 16.61
C ASP A 375 -5.92 19.58 15.93
N TYR A 376 -5.99 19.79 14.61
CA TYR A 376 -7.21 19.60 13.82
C TYR A 376 -7.75 18.18 13.90
N ILE A 377 -6.89 17.16 13.73
CA ILE A 377 -7.31 15.76 13.80
C ILE A 377 -7.95 15.43 15.16
N TYR A 378 -7.41 16.01 16.24
CA TYR A 378 -7.91 15.78 17.61
C TYR A 378 -9.13 16.62 17.98
N THR A 379 -9.23 17.84 17.47
CA THR A 379 -10.19 18.83 17.97
C THR A 379 -11.22 19.28 16.96
N ASP A 380 -11.03 18.94 15.68
CA ASP A 380 -11.80 19.44 14.53
C ASP A 380 -11.76 20.97 14.40
N ASN A 381 -10.77 21.61 15.02
CA ASN A 381 -10.60 23.05 15.03
C ASN A 381 -9.20 23.41 14.54
N ILE A 382 -9.11 24.42 13.68
CA ILE A 382 -7.85 24.90 13.13
C ILE A 382 -7.92 26.40 12.84
N ALA A 383 -6.83 27.10 13.15
CA ALA A 383 -6.66 28.49 12.77
C ALA A 383 -6.01 28.55 11.38
N VAL A 384 -6.79 28.93 10.36
CA VAL A 384 -6.30 29.12 9.00
C VAL A 384 -5.95 30.60 8.77
N SER A 385 -4.81 30.86 8.14
CA SER A 385 -4.34 32.18 7.75
C SER A 385 -3.69 32.15 6.36
N MET A 386 -3.65 33.30 5.67
CA MET A 386 -3.17 33.37 4.29
C MET A 386 -1.69 32.99 4.12
N ASP A 387 -0.86 33.15 5.16
CA ASP A 387 0.55 32.76 5.15
C ASP A 387 0.77 31.25 5.19
N ILE A 388 -0.20 30.48 5.69
CA ILE A 388 -0.06 29.02 5.88
C ILE A 388 -1.06 28.20 5.06
N VAL A 389 -2.15 28.81 4.57
CA VAL A 389 -3.25 28.09 3.90
C VAL A 389 -2.76 27.22 2.73
N SER A 390 -1.77 27.69 1.97
CA SER A 390 -1.17 26.95 0.86
C SER A 390 -0.49 25.67 1.33
N GLN A 391 0.45 25.79 2.27
CA GLN A 391 1.18 24.65 2.85
C GLN A 391 0.26 23.69 3.61
N LEU A 392 -0.73 24.24 4.32
CA LEU A 392 -1.73 23.47 5.03
C LEU A 392 -2.60 22.67 4.07
N THR A 393 -2.99 23.25 2.93
CA THR A 393 -3.76 22.56 1.89
C THR A 393 -2.93 21.47 1.23
N ASP A 394 -1.67 21.76 0.87
CA ASP A 394 -0.73 20.75 0.32
C ASP A 394 -0.64 19.53 1.26
N ALA A 395 -0.43 19.78 2.56
CA ALA A 395 -0.32 18.73 3.56
C ALA A 395 -1.65 18.01 3.85
N ALA A 396 -2.78 18.72 3.86
CA ALA A 396 -4.09 18.13 4.07
C ALA A 396 -4.50 17.19 2.92
N VAL A 397 -4.20 17.57 1.66
CA VAL A 397 -4.38 16.70 0.50
C VAL A 397 -3.47 15.47 0.61
N GLU A 398 -2.19 15.65 0.95
CA GLU A 398 -1.25 14.53 1.11
C GLU A 398 -1.69 13.53 2.19
N LEU A 399 -2.21 14.04 3.31
CA LEU A 399 -2.71 13.23 4.42
C LEU A 399 -4.18 12.79 4.24
N GLY A 400 -4.84 13.12 3.13
CA GLY A 400 -6.21 12.70 2.86
C GLY A 400 -7.24 13.20 3.88
N LEU A 401 -7.11 14.47 4.28
CA LEU A 401 -8.03 15.19 5.18
C LEU A 401 -9.01 16.06 4.36
N GLU A 402 -10.00 15.43 3.74
CA GLU A 402 -10.89 16.08 2.75
C GLU A 402 -11.67 17.28 3.33
N ASP A 403 -12.25 17.13 4.52
CA ASP A 403 -13.01 18.20 5.21
C ASP A 403 -12.14 19.44 5.46
N LEU A 404 -10.86 19.23 5.82
CA LEU A 404 -9.92 20.33 6.03
C LEU A 404 -9.54 21.01 4.71
N VAL A 405 -9.39 20.24 3.63
CA VAL A 405 -9.13 20.80 2.29
C VAL A 405 -10.29 21.70 1.86
N GLU A 406 -11.53 21.27 2.07
CA GLU A 406 -12.71 22.09 1.77
C GLU A 406 -12.71 23.39 2.58
N GLY A 407 -12.44 23.31 3.89
CA GLY A 407 -12.34 24.50 4.76
C GLY A 407 -11.20 25.45 4.35
N CYS A 408 -10.04 24.92 3.96
CA CYS A 408 -8.93 25.74 3.47
C CYS A 408 -9.26 26.42 2.14
N VAL A 409 -9.92 25.70 1.22
CA VAL A 409 -10.39 26.25 -0.05
C VAL A 409 -11.43 27.35 0.16
N GLU A 410 -12.39 27.14 1.06
CA GLU A 410 -13.39 28.15 1.40
C GLU A 410 -12.73 29.41 1.98
N TYR A 411 -11.81 29.24 2.93
CA TYR A 411 -11.03 30.34 3.48
C TYR A 411 -10.26 31.09 2.38
N ALA A 412 -9.50 30.37 1.55
CA ALA A 412 -8.72 30.96 0.46
C ALA A 412 -9.62 31.76 -0.50
N CYS A 413 -10.77 31.22 -0.91
CA CYS A 413 -11.73 31.90 -1.78
C CYS A 413 -12.24 33.23 -1.21
N ASN A 414 -12.32 33.36 0.12
CA ASN A 414 -12.85 34.55 0.79
C ASN A 414 -11.77 35.59 1.13
N HIS A 415 -10.49 35.20 1.14
CA HIS A 415 -9.41 36.02 1.71
C HIS A 415 -8.21 36.27 0.79
N PHE A 416 -8.13 35.65 -0.39
CA PHE A 416 -7.04 35.91 -1.32
C PHE A 416 -7.00 37.37 -1.81
N ASN A 417 -5.80 37.85 -2.12
CA ASN A 417 -5.55 39.23 -2.56
C ASN A 417 -4.48 39.28 -3.68
N ASP A 418 -4.09 40.48 -4.11
CA ASP A 418 -3.10 40.71 -5.15
C ASP A 418 -1.75 40.01 -4.90
N GLU A 419 -1.33 39.87 -3.64
CA GLU A 419 -0.06 39.25 -3.27
C GLU A 419 -0.16 37.71 -3.31
N SER A 420 -1.30 37.16 -2.86
CA SER A 420 -1.49 35.72 -2.73
C SER A 420 -2.12 35.05 -3.95
N VAL A 421 -2.73 35.79 -4.88
CA VAL A 421 -3.51 35.21 -5.99
C VAL A 421 -2.69 34.26 -6.86
N CYS A 422 -1.43 34.59 -7.14
CA CYS A 422 -0.57 33.71 -7.94
C CYS A 422 -0.27 32.39 -7.21
N GLU A 423 -0.08 32.44 -5.89
CA GLU A 423 0.14 31.23 -5.10
C GLU A 423 -1.14 30.37 -5.08
N MET A 424 -2.31 30.99 -4.92
CA MET A 424 -3.59 30.28 -4.95
C MET A 424 -3.91 29.67 -6.33
N ILE A 425 -3.51 30.33 -7.42
CA ILE A 425 -3.59 29.76 -8.78
C ILE A 425 -2.69 28.52 -8.89
N ALA A 426 -1.44 28.62 -8.41
CA ALA A 426 -0.51 27.49 -8.45
C ALA A 426 -1.02 26.31 -7.60
N LEU A 427 -1.52 26.59 -6.40
CA LEU A 427 -2.10 25.61 -5.49
C LEU A 427 -3.33 24.92 -6.11
N SER A 428 -4.26 25.71 -6.66
CA SER A 428 -5.48 25.19 -7.28
C SER A 428 -5.21 24.39 -8.54
N TYR A 429 -4.20 24.76 -9.34
CA TYR A 429 -3.77 23.96 -10.48
C TYR A 429 -3.18 22.62 -10.06
N ARG A 430 -2.29 22.63 -9.06
CA ARG A 430 -1.61 21.44 -8.54
C ARG A 430 -2.59 20.39 -8.00
N HIS A 431 -3.56 20.82 -7.20
CA HIS A 431 -4.54 19.94 -6.55
C HIS A 431 -5.90 19.87 -7.26
N ARG A 432 -6.03 20.50 -8.44
CA ARG A 432 -7.27 20.56 -9.24
C ARG A 432 -8.47 21.11 -8.45
N LEU A 433 -8.25 22.18 -7.69
CA LEU A 433 -9.28 22.82 -6.86
C LEU A 433 -10.12 23.77 -7.73
N GLU A 434 -11.15 23.23 -8.39
CA GLU A 434 -11.92 23.93 -9.43
C GLU A 434 -12.50 25.29 -8.98
N ARG A 435 -13.11 25.34 -7.78
CA ARG A 435 -13.71 26.58 -7.26
C ARG A 435 -12.69 27.69 -7.05
N LEU A 436 -11.56 27.35 -6.43
CA LEU A 436 -10.47 28.30 -6.18
C LEU A 436 -9.82 28.74 -7.50
N TRP A 437 -9.64 27.81 -8.44
CA TRP A 437 -9.11 28.08 -9.77
C TRP A 437 -9.96 29.10 -10.53
N ILE A 438 -11.28 28.92 -10.57
CA ILE A 438 -12.18 29.84 -11.28
C ILE A 438 -12.06 31.24 -10.68
N LEU A 439 -12.22 31.38 -9.36
CA LEU A 439 -12.20 32.70 -8.71
C LEU A 439 -10.84 33.40 -8.84
N CYS A 440 -9.73 32.69 -8.62
CA CYS A 440 -8.42 33.29 -8.71
C CYS A 440 -8.05 33.66 -10.15
N THR A 441 -8.43 32.85 -11.14
CA THR A 441 -8.16 33.16 -12.55
C THR A 441 -9.04 34.28 -13.09
N GLU A 442 -10.32 34.36 -12.69
CA GLU A 442 -11.18 35.53 -13.00
C GLU A 442 -10.64 36.82 -12.36
N TYR A 443 -10.13 36.72 -11.13
CA TYR A 443 -9.46 37.85 -10.49
C TYR A 443 -8.17 38.25 -11.21
N PHE A 444 -7.35 37.27 -11.62
CA PHE A 444 -6.15 37.55 -12.40
C PHE A 444 -6.48 38.17 -13.76
N ASP A 445 -7.55 37.71 -14.41
CA ASP A 445 -8.00 38.27 -15.69
C ASP A 445 -8.45 39.73 -15.52
N THR A 446 -9.04 40.11 -14.39
CA THR A 446 -9.50 41.49 -14.13
C THR A 446 -8.42 42.43 -13.58
N CYS A 447 -7.52 41.91 -12.73
CA CYS A 447 -6.46 42.67 -12.07
C CYS A 447 -5.07 42.47 -12.71
N GLY A 448 -5.02 41.83 -13.87
CA GLY A 448 -3.79 41.35 -14.51
C GLY A 448 -2.71 42.41 -14.70
N TYR A 449 -3.08 43.66 -15.04
CA TYR A 449 -2.11 44.75 -15.15
C TYR A 449 -1.32 45.01 -13.86
N ALA A 450 -1.95 44.94 -12.68
CA ALA A 450 -1.30 45.16 -11.40
C ALA A 450 -0.44 43.94 -11.03
N ILE A 451 -0.99 42.73 -11.19
CA ILE A 451 -0.32 41.48 -10.85
C ILE A 451 0.92 41.26 -11.74
N LEU A 452 0.79 41.48 -13.05
CA LEU A 452 1.88 41.37 -14.03
C LEU A 452 2.93 42.49 -13.92
N LYS A 453 2.77 43.46 -13.01
CA LYS A 453 3.84 44.39 -12.60
C LYS A 453 4.59 43.93 -11.36
N GLY A 454 3.95 43.19 -10.46
CA GLY A 454 4.61 42.52 -9.36
C GLY A 454 5.50 41.37 -9.84
N ASP A 455 6.05 40.61 -8.89
CA ASP A 455 6.89 39.43 -9.15
C ASP A 455 6.21 38.13 -8.68
N SER A 456 4.97 38.21 -8.17
CA SER A 456 4.25 37.06 -7.61
C SER A 456 3.98 35.95 -8.64
N PHE A 457 3.89 36.25 -9.93
CA PHE A 457 3.72 35.25 -10.99
C PHE A 457 4.99 34.46 -11.33
N LEU A 458 6.17 34.86 -10.82
CA LEU A 458 7.43 34.16 -11.11
C LEU A 458 7.46 32.74 -10.52
N GLN A 459 6.57 32.44 -9.58
CA GLN A 459 6.43 31.10 -8.98
C GLN A 459 5.76 30.06 -9.89
N PHE A 460 5.13 30.49 -11.00
CA PHE A 460 4.48 29.57 -11.93
C PHE A 460 5.49 28.68 -12.65
N ASP A 461 5.14 27.42 -12.87
CA ASP A 461 5.85 26.60 -13.85
C ASP A 461 5.53 27.07 -15.29
N GLU A 462 6.30 26.57 -16.26
CA GLU A 462 6.21 27.02 -17.67
C GLU A 462 4.84 26.73 -18.29
N ASP A 463 4.26 25.57 -17.96
CA ASP A 463 2.98 25.13 -18.51
C ASP A 463 1.85 25.99 -17.95
N LEU A 464 1.82 26.20 -16.63
CA LEU A 464 0.86 27.04 -15.95
C LEU A 464 0.98 28.49 -16.41
N PHE A 465 2.19 29.03 -16.54
CA PHE A 465 2.37 30.40 -17.04
C PHE A 465 1.86 30.54 -18.47
N SER A 466 2.11 29.57 -19.34
CA SER A 466 1.56 29.55 -20.70
C SER A 466 0.02 29.45 -20.70
N ILE A 467 -0.58 28.66 -19.81
CA ILE A 467 -2.03 28.56 -19.66
C ILE A 467 -2.61 29.92 -19.24
N ILE A 468 -2.04 30.56 -18.22
CA ILE A 468 -2.50 31.88 -17.75
C ILE A 468 -2.35 32.93 -18.85
N LEU A 469 -1.20 32.99 -19.51
CA LEU A 469 -0.96 33.88 -20.65
C LEU A 469 -1.74 33.51 -21.91
N SER A 470 -2.54 32.45 -21.94
CA SER A 470 -3.48 32.18 -23.04
C SER A 470 -4.86 32.80 -22.82
N ARG A 471 -5.16 33.23 -21.57
CA ARG A 471 -6.46 33.78 -21.14
C ARG A 471 -6.62 35.27 -21.41
N GLU A 472 -7.85 35.77 -21.48
CA GLU A 472 -8.13 37.19 -21.70
C GLU A 472 -7.82 38.06 -20.46
N ILE A 473 -6.54 38.39 -20.29
CA ILE A 473 -6.05 39.21 -19.20
C ILE A 473 -6.25 40.70 -19.52
N TYR A 474 -6.82 41.45 -18.58
CA TYR A 474 -6.94 42.91 -18.60
C TYR A 474 -5.57 43.57 -18.35
N SER A 475 -4.76 43.62 -19.40
CA SER A 475 -3.47 44.29 -19.45
C SER A 475 -3.16 44.67 -20.90
N ASP A 476 -2.33 45.71 -21.09
CA ASP A 476 -1.76 45.96 -22.41
C ASP A 476 -0.70 44.89 -22.74
N GLU A 477 -0.58 44.57 -24.03
CA GLU A 477 0.32 43.52 -24.52
C GLU A 477 1.81 43.84 -24.29
N LEU A 478 2.16 45.11 -24.09
CA LEU A 478 3.53 45.51 -23.76
C LEU A 478 3.88 45.13 -22.30
N THR A 479 2.92 45.27 -21.38
CA THR A 479 3.06 44.76 -20.01
C THR A 479 3.14 43.23 -19.98
N ILE A 480 2.33 42.53 -20.78
CA ILE A 480 2.41 41.06 -20.94
C ILE A 480 3.78 40.63 -21.47
N TRP A 481 4.28 41.33 -22.50
CA TRP A 481 5.64 41.13 -23.02
C TRP A 481 6.70 41.31 -21.93
N GLY A 482 6.61 42.40 -21.15
CA GLY A 482 7.52 42.65 -20.03
C GLY A 482 7.50 41.54 -18.98
N ALA A 483 6.32 40.99 -18.67
CA ALA A 483 6.19 39.86 -17.76
C ALA A 483 6.84 38.59 -18.31
N VAL A 484 6.69 38.29 -19.61
CA VAL A 484 7.36 37.16 -20.28
C VAL A 484 8.88 37.29 -20.24
N VAL A 485 9.41 38.50 -20.46
CA VAL A 485 10.85 38.76 -20.35
C VAL A 485 11.32 38.53 -18.91
N ARG A 486 10.61 39.05 -17.91
CA ARG A 486 10.94 38.86 -16.49
C ARG A 486 10.92 37.39 -16.07
N TYR A 487 9.87 36.67 -16.46
CA TYR A 487 9.75 35.24 -16.23
C TYR A 487 10.90 34.46 -16.87
N SER A 488 11.23 34.79 -18.13
CA SER A 488 12.32 34.14 -18.86
C SER A 488 13.69 34.43 -18.24
N CYS A 489 13.92 35.64 -17.72
CA CYS A 489 15.15 35.97 -16.98
C CYS A 489 15.25 35.17 -15.68
N HIS A 490 14.17 35.11 -14.89
CA HIS A 490 14.10 34.34 -13.65
C HIS A 490 14.42 32.85 -13.89
N LYS A 491 13.83 32.24 -14.93
CA LYS A 491 14.04 30.84 -15.29
C LYS A 491 15.48 30.52 -15.70
N VAL A 492 16.15 31.47 -16.36
CA VAL A 492 17.56 31.31 -16.79
C VAL A 492 18.54 31.65 -15.65
N GLY A 493 18.05 32.13 -14.50
CA GLY A 493 18.89 32.52 -13.36
C GLY A 493 19.63 33.85 -13.58
N LEU A 494 19.08 34.73 -14.42
CA LEU A 494 19.62 36.07 -14.65
C LEU A 494 18.98 37.06 -13.68
N ASP A 495 19.80 37.80 -12.92
CA ASP A 495 19.28 38.89 -12.09
C ASP A 495 18.86 40.06 -12.99
N LEU A 496 17.61 40.49 -12.83
CA LEU A 496 17.04 41.65 -13.53
C LEU A 496 17.78 42.95 -13.18
N LYS A 497 18.45 43.01 -12.02
CA LYS A 497 19.29 44.15 -11.62
C LYS A 497 20.47 44.36 -12.55
N ASP A 498 20.98 43.31 -13.18
CA ASP A 498 22.09 43.40 -14.13
C ASP A 498 21.63 43.95 -15.48
N TYR A 499 20.32 43.83 -15.79
CA TYR A 499 19.74 44.19 -17.08
C TYR A 499 18.35 44.87 -16.99
N PRO A 500 18.18 45.94 -16.19
CA PRO A 500 16.87 46.54 -15.88
C PRO A 500 16.17 47.15 -17.11
N LEU A 501 16.95 47.40 -18.16
CA LEU A 501 16.51 47.96 -19.42
C LEU A 501 15.79 46.95 -20.32
N LEU A 502 15.95 45.64 -20.08
CA LEU A 502 15.19 44.59 -20.78
C LEU A 502 13.70 44.62 -20.44
N THR A 503 13.33 45.26 -19.34
CA THR A 503 11.97 45.26 -18.78
C THR A 503 11.30 46.62 -18.79
N TYR A 504 11.97 47.69 -19.23
CA TYR A 504 11.49 49.06 -19.05
C TYR A 504 10.85 49.65 -20.32
N PRO A 505 9.52 49.74 -20.43
CA PRO A 505 8.83 50.27 -21.61
C PRO A 505 8.86 51.80 -21.74
N LYS A 506 9.39 52.53 -20.74
CA LYS A 506 9.32 54.00 -20.70
C LYS A 506 10.48 54.72 -21.38
N TRP A 507 11.46 54.01 -21.93
CA TRP A 507 12.59 54.65 -22.60
C TRP A 507 12.22 55.20 -24.00
N PRO A 508 12.62 56.44 -24.34
CA PRO A 508 12.20 57.08 -25.57
C PRO A 508 12.84 56.51 -26.85
N GLY A 509 13.98 55.84 -26.78
CA GLY A 509 14.64 55.22 -27.94
C GLY A 509 14.65 53.69 -27.93
N ARG A 510 15.36 53.10 -28.90
CA ARG A 510 15.37 51.66 -29.16
C ARG A 510 16.26 50.94 -28.17
N LEU A 511 15.79 49.80 -27.69
CA LEU A 511 16.58 48.84 -26.93
C LEU A 511 17.29 47.89 -27.90
N LEU A 512 18.61 47.94 -27.92
CA LEU A 512 19.47 47.09 -28.73
C LEU A 512 20.20 46.11 -27.81
N VAL A 513 20.23 44.82 -28.16
CA VAL A 513 21.00 43.82 -27.41
C VAL A 513 22.22 43.39 -28.19
N ASN A 514 23.41 43.57 -27.61
CA ASN A 514 24.68 43.11 -28.17
C ASN A 514 25.17 41.85 -27.42
N THR A 515 25.86 40.96 -28.12
CA THR A 515 26.39 39.72 -27.53
C THR A 515 27.92 39.70 -27.49
N THR A 516 28.50 39.46 -26.32
CA THR A 516 29.95 39.26 -26.13
C THR A 516 30.35 37.79 -26.32
N LYS A 517 31.63 37.54 -26.63
CA LYS A 517 32.16 36.16 -26.73
C LYS A 517 32.06 35.44 -25.37
N THR A 518 31.82 34.14 -25.43
CA THR A 518 31.53 33.23 -24.31
C THR A 518 32.56 33.33 -23.17
N VAL A 519 32.09 33.52 -21.94
CA VAL A 519 32.93 33.35 -20.73
C VAL A 519 32.99 31.85 -20.45
N LYS A 520 34.17 31.24 -20.58
CA LYS A 520 34.36 29.86 -20.14
C LYS A 520 34.19 29.85 -18.61
N GLN A 521 33.19 29.12 -18.12
CA GLN A 521 33.13 28.72 -16.71
C GLN A 521 34.36 27.86 -16.41
N GLU A 522 35.31 28.38 -15.63
CA GLU A 522 36.29 27.55 -14.95
C GLU A 522 35.61 26.88 -13.77
N MET A 523 35.65 25.55 -13.77
CA MET A 523 35.26 24.70 -12.65
C MET A 523 36.11 25.05 -11.43
N PHE A 524 35.45 25.44 -10.34
CA PHE A 524 36.08 25.40 -9.02
C PHE A 524 36.48 23.95 -8.69
N SER A 525 37.78 23.69 -8.59
CA SER A 525 38.34 22.73 -7.64
C SER A 525 39.16 23.53 -6.63
N PRO A 526 39.04 23.25 -5.32
CA PRO A 526 39.86 23.89 -4.32
C PRO A 526 41.24 23.22 -4.36
N ASP A 527 42.30 24.00 -4.51
CA ASP A 527 43.58 23.84 -3.78
C ASP A 527 44.71 24.58 -4.51
N ASN A 528 45.26 25.55 -3.78
CA ASN A 528 46.66 25.98 -3.71
C ASN A 528 46.86 27.50 -3.83
N ASP A 529 47.15 28.04 -2.66
CA ASP A 529 48.04 29.14 -2.34
C ASP A 529 49.02 29.53 -3.48
N ASP A 530 49.07 30.82 -3.80
CA ASP A 530 50.16 31.73 -3.40
C ASP A 530 50.45 32.82 -4.47
N VAL A 531 50.66 34.03 -3.97
CA VAL A 531 51.28 35.24 -4.54
C VAL A 531 50.70 35.91 -5.80
N GLY A 532 50.30 37.17 -5.65
CA GLY A 532 50.42 38.16 -6.74
C GLY A 532 49.47 39.35 -6.65
N ALA A 533 49.84 40.37 -5.88
CA ALA A 533 49.15 41.65 -5.85
C ALA A 533 49.20 42.38 -7.20
N SER A 534 48.05 42.84 -7.69
CA SER A 534 47.92 44.12 -8.38
C SER A 534 46.48 44.62 -8.30
N SER A 535 46.32 45.72 -7.59
CA SER A 535 45.23 46.69 -7.67
C SER A 535 44.88 47.04 -9.11
N ASP A 536 43.58 47.14 -9.42
CA ASP A 536 42.95 48.09 -10.36
C ASP A 536 41.42 47.87 -10.20
N GLU A 537 40.80 48.64 -9.32
CA GLU A 537 39.86 49.73 -9.65
C GLU A 537 38.53 49.26 -10.26
N ASP A 538 37.49 49.41 -9.44
CA ASP A 538 36.07 49.38 -9.82
C ASP A 538 35.82 50.27 -11.05
N SER A 539 35.59 49.66 -12.22
CA SER A 539 35.01 50.38 -13.35
C SER A 539 33.48 50.21 -13.32
N GLU A 540 32.80 51.18 -12.72
CA GLU A 540 31.40 51.48 -13.02
C GLU A 540 31.19 51.46 -14.54
N ILE A 541 30.28 50.62 -15.00
CA ILE A 541 29.95 50.50 -16.42
C ILE A 541 29.06 51.69 -16.80
N ASP A 542 29.68 52.77 -17.25
CA ASP A 542 28.97 53.87 -17.89
C ASP A 542 28.45 53.46 -19.28
N PRO A 543 27.19 53.78 -19.63
CA PRO A 543 26.64 53.51 -20.95
C PRO A 543 27.33 54.39 -22.00
N VAL A 544 27.96 53.77 -23.00
CA VAL A 544 28.58 54.46 -24.14
C VAL A 544 27.49 55.11 -25.01
N GLU A 545 27.37 56.44 -24.94
CA GLU A 545 26.49 57.23 -25.81
C GLU A 545 27.01 57.23 -27.26
N THR A 546 26.40 56.41 -28.11
CA THR A 546 26.48 56.57 -29.57
C THR A 546 25.26 57.34 -30.07
N LYS A 547 25.49 58.46 -30.78
CA LYS A 547 24.51 59.37 -31.40
C LYS A 547 23.20 58.71 -31.89
N SER A 548 22.21 58.65 -31.03
CA SER A 548 20.77 58.38 -31.27
C SER A 548 20.21 58.10 -29.88
N SER A 549 18.94 58.34 -29.61
CA SER A 549 18.29 58.07 -28.32
C SER A 549 18.26 56.58 -27.90
N ASP A 550 19.01 55.71 -28.57
CA ASP A 550 18.98 54.24 -28.45
C ASP A 550 19.94 53.74 -27.38
N ILE A 551 19.54 52.68 -26.66
CA ILE A 551 20.32 52.08 -25.57
C ILE A 551 20.79 50.70 -25.99
N VAL A 552 22.07 50.42 -25.78
CA VAL A 552 22.66 49.11 -26.05
C VAL A 552 22.92 48.37 -24.74
N VAL A 553 22.27 47.23 -24.55
CA VAL A 553 22.51 46.31 -23.44
C VAL A 553 23.41 45.17 -23.92
N THR A 554 24.47 44.86 -23.17
CA THR A 554 25.41 43.79 -23.54
C THR A 554 25.13 42.54 -22.72
N VAL A 555 24.76 41.44 -23.37
CA VAL A 555 24.42 40.16 -22.72
C VAL A 555 25.37 39.06 -23.22
N PRO A 556 25.96 38.22 -22.36
CA PRO A 556 26.77 37.08 -22.80
C PRO A 556 26.03 36.20 -23.81
N ARG A 557 26.71 35.72 -24.85
CA ARG A 557 26.07 34.98 -25.95
C ARG A 557 25.28 33.74 -25.48
N ASP A 558 25.78 33.04 -24.48
CA ASP A 558 25.14 31.83 -23.95
C ASP A 558 23.84 32.18 -23.21
N HIS A 559 23.87 33.21 -22.35
CA HIS A 559 22.69 33.74 -21.68
C HIS A 559 21.65 34.28 -22.67
N PHE A 560 22.09 34.97 -23.73
CA PHE A 560 21.20 35.45 -24.78
C PHE A 560 20.51 34.31 -25.53
N GLN A 561 21.21 33.20 -25.81
CA GLN A 561 20.61 32.04 -26.46
C GLN A 561 19.58 31.34 -25.57
N LEU A 562 19.87 31.17 -24.29
CA LEU A 562 18.93 30.62 -23.30
C LEU A 562 17.69 31.50 -23.15
N LEU A 563 17.89 32.81 -23.00
CA LEU A 563 16.81 33.79 -22.89
C LEU A 563 15.94 33.82 -24.14
N ARG A 564 16.57 33.80 -25.32
CA ARG A 564 15.85 33.74 -26.60
C ARG A 564 15.06 32.44 -26.75
N ALA A 565 15.60 31.31 -26.29
CA ALA A 565 14.89 30.04 -26.31
C ALA A 565 13.67 30.06 -25.37
N ALA A 566 13.81 30.60 -24.15
CA ALA A 566 12.73 30.74 -23.19
C ALA A 566 11.63 31.70 -23.68
N ILE A 567 11.97 32.89 -24.17
CA ILE A 567 10.97 33.84 -24.71
C ILE A 567 10.21 33.24 -25.90
N LYS A 568 10.90 32.43 -26.71
CA LYS A 568 10.30 31.81 -27.90
C LYS A 568 9.16 30.85 -27.55
N THR A 569 9.13 30.24 -26.36
CA THR A 569 8.03 29.36 -25.94
C THR A 569 6.73 30.14 -25.73
N PHE A 570 6.83 31.37 -25.25
CA PHE A 570 5.69 32.25 -24.97
C PHE A 570 5.31 33.20 -26.11
N LEU A 571 6.14 33.36 -27.14
CA LEU A 571 5.80 34.20 -28.30
C LEU A 571 4.41 33.93 -28.93
N PRO A 572 3.95 32.66 -29.07
CA PRO A 572 2.64 32.35 -29.63
C PRO A 572 1.45 32.85 -28.81
N VAL A 573 1.64 33.18 -27.52
CA VAL A 573 0.53 33.62 -26.65
C VAL A 573 0.41 35.15 -26.57
N ILE A 574 1.34 35.91 -27.17
CA ILE A 574 1.37 37.38 -27.11
C ILE A 574 0.76 37.98 -28.40
N ARG A 575 -0.18 38.93 -28.27
CA ARG A 575 -0.77 39.63 -29.42
C ARG A 575 0.05 40.86 -29.78
N LEU A 576 1.22 40.62 -30.41
CA LEU A 576 2.11 41.71 -30.81
C LEU A 576 1.43 42.74 -31.75
N THR A 577 0.38 42.36 -32.49
CA THR A 577 -0.44 43.28 -33.30
C THR A 577 -1.13 44.39 -32.51
N ASN A 578 -1.40 44.16 -31.23
CA ASN A 578 -2.05 45.13 -30.34
C ASN A 578 -1.03 46.03 -29.61
N VAL A 579 0.27 45.76 -29.75
CA VAL A 579 1.32 46.68 -29.30
C VAL A 579 1.37 47.86 -30.29
N PRO A 580 1.41 49.13 -29.86
CA PRO A 580 1.60 50.25 -30.76
C PRO A 580 2.95 50.12 -31.50
N ILE A 581 2.97 50.39 -32.82
CA ILE A 581 4.20 50.28 -33.64
C ILE A 581 5.39 51.04 -33.04
N LYS A 582 5.14 52.19 -32.40
CA LYS A 582 6.15 52.99 -31.73
C LYS A 582 6.81 52.22 -30.58
N ASP A 583 6.02 51.51 -29.79
CA ASP A 583 6.48 50.78 -28.61
C ASP A 583 7.08 49.41 -28.99
N PHE A 584 6.57 48.79 -30.06
CA PHE A 584 7.18 47.61 -30.69
C PHE A 584 8.60 47.90 -31.18
N VAL A 585 8.80 49.01 -31.90
CA VAL A 585 10.12 49.45 -32.39
C VAL A 585 11.07 49.73 -31.22
N ARG A 586 10.56 50.32 -30.14
CA ARG A 586 11.36 50.69 -28.97
C ARG A 586 11.80 49.49 -28.15
N CYS A 587 10.88 48.58 -27.84
CA CYS A 587 11.09 47.58 -26.80
C CYS A 587 11.31 46.15 -27.33
N ILE A 588 11.04 45.90 -28.62
CA ILE A 588 10.97 44.53 -29.18
C ILE A 588 11.88 44.33 -30.39
N GLU A 589 11.79 45.18 -31.42
CA GLU A 589 12.52 45.00 -32.70
C GLU A 589 14.05 44.88 -32.53
N GLY A 590 14.63 45.70 -31.66
CA GLY A 590 16.09 45.80 -31.46
C GLY A 590 16.69 44.73 -30.54
N THR A 591 15.86 43.93 -29.88
CA THR A 591 16.31 42.94 -28.87
C THR A 591 16.89 41.67 -29.47
N GLY A 592 16.56 41.34 -30.72
CA GLY A 592 16.95 40.10 -31.37
C GLY A 592 16.22 38.84 -30.85
N PHE A 593 15.26 38.98 -29.92
CA PHE A 593 14.40 37.87 -29.47
C PHE A 593 13.43 37.45 -30.57
N VAL A 594 12.91 38.42 -31.33
CA VAL A 594 12.00 38.23 -32.47
C VAL A 594 12.79 38.23 -33.79
N SER A 595 12.42 37.40 -34.76
CA SER A 595 13.15 37.33 -36.04
C SER A 595 12.86 38.55 -36.93
N SER A 596 13.84 38.95 -37.74
CA SER A 596 13.69 40.03 -38.73
C SER A 596 12.57 39.77 -39.73
N THR A 597 12.35 38.51 -40.11
CA THR A 597 11.24 38.09 -40.98
C THR A 597 9.87 38.31 -40.34
N PHE A 598 9.76 38.11 -39.03
CA PHE A 598 8.53 38.33 -38.29
C PHE A 598 8.26 39.84 -38.10
N CYS A 599 9.30 40.63 -37.78
CA CYS A 599 9.21 42.09 -37.72
C CYS A 599 8.69 42.69 -39.05
N LEU A 600 9.23 42.24 -40.19
CA LEU A 600 8.76 42.66 -41.53
C LEU A 600 7.28 42.37 -41.77
N GLY A 601 6.79 41.23 -41.27
CA GLY A 601 5.38 40.87 -41.32
C GLY A 601 4.50 41.80 -40.48
N LEU A 602 4.91 42.12 -39.25
CA LEU A 602 4.21 43.09 -38.40
C LEU A 602 4.19 44.49 -39.02
N TYR A 603 5.27 44.95 -39.65
CA TYR A 603 5.26 46.24 -40.37
C TYR A 603 4.22 46.30 -41.47
N ARG A 604 4.05 45.21 -42.23
CA ARG A 604 3.01 45.11 -43.26
C ARG A 604 1.62 45.18 -42.65
N TYR A 605 1.41 44.56 -41.49
CA TYR A 605 0.15 44.66 -40.75
C TYR A 605 -0.12 46.10 -40.29
N TYR A 606 0.86 46.80 -39.70
CA TYR A 606 0.68 48.19 -39.26
C TYR A 606 0.53 49.20 -40.39
N ALA A 607 1.00 48.89 -41.61
CA ALA A 607 0.87 49.75 -42.78
C ALA A 607 -0.54 49.78 -43.39
N LEU A 608 -1.49 49.01 -42.83
CA LEU A 608 -2.88 48.99 -43.27
C LEU A 608 -3.59 50.33 -42.96
N PRO A 609 -4.21 51.01 -43.94
CA PRO A 609 -4.73 52.39 -43.79
C PRO A 609 -5.95 52.55 -42.88
N GLU A 610 -6.75 51.50 -42.66
CA GLU A 610 -8.00 51.56 -41.89
C GLU A 610 -7.81 50.93 -40.49
N LYS A 611 -7.22 51.68 -39.56
CA LYS A 611 -7.48 51.44 -38.14
C LYS A 611 -8.90 51.95 -37.85
N TYR A 612 -9.90 51.08 -38.02
CA TYR A 612 -11.25 51.36 -37.53
C TYR A 612 -11.17 51.70 -36.04
N SER A 613 -11.86 52.77 -35.70
CA SER A 613 -11.90 53.41 -34.39
C SER A 613 -12.23 52.44 -33.27
N SER A 614 -11.47 52.55 -32.17
CA SER A 614 -11.84 52.33 -30.76
C SER A 614 -12.48 51.02 -30.28
N ASP A 615 -13.03 50.17 -31.14
CA ASP A 615 -13.72 48.97 -30.71
C ASP A 615 -12.78 47.77 -30.81
N TYR A 616 -12.40 47.23 -29.64
CA TYR A 616 -11.55 46.06 -29.40
C TYR A 616 -12.02 44.74 -30.08
N ALA A 617 -12.99 44.77 -31.00
CA ALA A 617 -13.79 43.62 -31.41
C ALA A 617 -13.17 42.70 -32.49
N PHE A 618 -12.03 43.05 -33.10
CA PHE A 618 -11.47 42.29 -34.24
C PHE A 618 -9.96 42.01 -34.15
N ALA A 619 -9.43 41.76 -32.95
CA ALA A 619 -8.07 41.23 -32.82
C ALA A 619 -8.04 39.73 -33.21
N PRO A 620 -7.08 39.26 -34.03
CA PRO A 620 -6.93 37.83 -34.30
C PRO A 620 -6.64 37.05 -33.00
N PRO A 621 -7.14 35.80 -32.86
CA PRO A 621 -6.87 34.97 -31.69
C PRO A 621 -5.37 34.76 -31.46
N ARG A 622 -4.95 34.59 -30.18
CA ARG A 622 -3.54 34.42 -29.79
C ARG A 622 -2.81 33.34 -30.62
N ALA A 623 -3.50 32.24 -30.91
CA ALA A 623 -2.98 31.10 -31.68
C ALA A 623 -2.63 31.38 -33.16
N VAL A 624 -2.99 32.53 -33.74
CA VAL A 624 -2.77 32.79 -35.18
C VAL A 624 -1.29 33.07 -35.51
N PHE A 625 -0.47 33.44 -34.51
CA PHE A 625 0.96 33.72 -34.68
C PHE A 625 1.86 32.63 -34.08
N SER A 626 1.44 31.35 -34.11
CA SER A 626 2.31 30.24 -33.70
C SER A 626 3.50 30.08 -34.67
N SER A 627 4.70 30.01 -34.09
CA SER A 627 6.02 29.71 -34.69
C SER A 627 6.19 29.98 -36.19
N PHE A 628 6.94 31.04 -36.52
CA PHE A 628 7.48 31.32 -37.87
C PHE A 628 6.46 31.10 -38.99
N LEU A 629 5.43 31.96 -39.07
CA LEU A 629 4.47 31.97 -40.19
C LEU A 629 5.20 31.74 -41.53
N PRO A 630 5.06 30.57 -42.18
CA PRO A 630 5.47 30.39 -43.55
C PRO A 630 4.71 31.40 -44.41
N SER A 631 5.21 31.73 -45.60
CA SER A 631 4.58 32.70 -46.50
C SER A 631 3.08 32.40 -46.75
N GLU A 632 2.68 31.13 -46.63
CA GLU A 632 1.29 30.66 -46.77
C GLU A 632 0.38 31.02 -45.59
N GLN A 633 0.86 30.94 -44.34
CA GLN A 633 0.05 31.35 -43.19
C GLN A 633 -0.06 32.88 -43.11
N TRP A 634 0.94 33.63 -43.62
CA TRP A 634 0.79 35.06 -43.89
C TRP A 634 -0.32 35.36 -44.89
N ARG A 635 -0.47 34.55 -45.94
CA ARG A 635 -1.62 34.66 -46.86
C ARG A 635 -2.94 34.31 -46.17
N ALA A 636 -2.95 33.34 -45.24
CA ALA A 636 -4.15 32.99 -44.48
C ALA A 636 -4.57 34.10 -43.51
N LEU A 637 -3.62 34.68 -42.75
CA LEU A 637 -3.85 35.87 -41.93
C LEU A 637 -4.32 37.05 -42.79
N TRP A 638 -3.66 37.29 -43.92
CA TRP A 638 -4.05 38.35 -44.85
C TRP A 638 -5.44 38.11 -45.44
N SER A 639 -5.78 36.87 -45.77
CA SER A 639 -7.11 36.47 -46.23
C SER A 639 -8.17 36.63 -45.14
N TRP A 640 -7.84 36.31 -43.88
CA TRP A 640 -8.73 36.52 -42.73
C TRP A 640 -8.96 38.01 -42.47
N VAL A 641 -7.89 38.82 -42.51
CA VAL A 641 -7.96 40.28 -42.39
C VAL A 641 -8.81 40.87 -43.51
N LEU A 642 -8.63 40.42 -44.77
CA LEU A 642 -9.45 40.85 -45.91
C LEU A 642 -10.93 40.44 -45.77
N GLN A 643 -11.20 39.20 -45.32
CA GLN A 643 -12.56 38.73 -45.04
C GLN A 643 -13.23 39.52 -43.90
N ALA A 644 -12.52 39.80 -42.81
CA ALA A 644 -13.02 40.61 -41.70
C ALA A 644 -13.30 42.07 -42.12
N MET A 645 -12.52 42.60 -43.07
CA MET A 645 -12.75 43.91 -43.71
C MET A 645 -13.86 43.91 -44.77
N GLY A 646 -14.58 42.79 -44.97
CA GLY A 646 -15.67 42.69 -45.94
C GLY A 646 -15.25 42.82 -47.41
N ARG A 647 -13.95 42.69 -47.71
CA ARG A 647 -13.42 42.77 -49.08
C ARG A 647 -13.06 41.38 -49.59
N PRO A 648 -13.56 40.92 -50.75
CA PRO A 648 -13.13 39.66 -51.31
C PRO A 648 -11.63 39.72 -51.63
N PRO A 649 -10.90 38.60 -51.53
CA PRO A 649 -9.47 38.59 -51.82
C PRO A 649 -9.26 38.88 -53.31
N SER A 650 -8.87 40.12 -53.64
CA SER A 650 -8.42 40.47 -54.98
C SER A 650 -7.03 39.88 -55.19
N SER A 651 -6.90 38.99 -56.16
CA SER A 651 -5.64 38.40 -56.61
C SER A 651 -4.63 39.47 -57.00
N GLY A 652 -3.49 39.51 -56.29
CA GLY A 652 -2.36 40.37 -56.59
C GLY A 652 -1.24 40.18 -55.58
#